data_AF-A0A3B6VIH3-F1
#
_entry.id   AF-A0A3B6VIH3-F1
#
_cell.length_a   1.000
_cell.length_b   1.000
_cell.length_c   1.000
_cell.angle_alpha   90.00
_cell.angle_beta   90.00
_cell.angle_gamma   90.00
#
_symmetry.space_group_name_H-M   'P 1'
#
loop_
_entity.id
_entity.type
_entity.pdbx_description
1 polymer ?
#
loop_
_entity_poly.entity_id
_entity_poly.type
_entity_poly.pdbx_seq_one_letter_code
_entity_poly.pdbx_strand_id
1 'polypeptide(L)'
;MKKLIRIILTLLIIPILSCSQKKIINMEIEAVYDKKDNSYTITYPEYNKQYPKFINLKYGKSVKINEGISLTYNIDSDNIPIQLNIEVEENNTIKKLTIENPLVNRNINLTLYATNFNPPLEKDKLDKLSISIETIGNIDTKDTVKIAINEYDDKRKPRENIALILPESGHIAKSNPPFVMINKRTTLTRISISKELSFTTRYEYTLRNNSFFSVTNTLENGKWYIAFDENGDTNLRKIYHFFIDDSSTKIIPITNKTFNIPRPFVFIDKQTFEVLYNLLYKANRLQPSVLLRNINAFRSYTAENMGKWSVNNISYSLTDDTNKLYFENLPSHTMVMSLKAAFEPNNNLLKYEIKQMIRDIVNLDETKIENYNIIDAVNILANSLLMPFDLMYDEFSPEEIVLMKQEFIKYGETLYNYIIENPSEYRNKNTIKYVTTLGLIAINMLNENVNQDQIRNWHYFSMNYINSMVFSMFESDGSFKSSISEAFDTIMPILTYALSLKNVGIFDAFSLESFRNIGKYLSIVGYPSGYTLPIGYTAIYNRSKLRFDTGARNAVMELLSKMCADPLYKNYAVFAQSEAADIRYLPYALMWNNYYLRDNVNSNVDFQYETLLLKKIQTAIYNENIKTLNAPYLAVYAKGRNTDNSLGLNHNDRMSFVYYNYGDSIIDELGYNFDSNNYTIFKDADFHNGISIDGNKIEENMGSYSYIENITNYYKMFYAHAKANQRYTYPINLKNYDRRFYYLKPNILVIKEDIEALPDITREYHVYGYKYKWNVNSKLPITFDNESNRFIIDGAYSYTYIQILSSNELEYNVVQTNIGQNKLYTAQAATRENVKKFEPWIIVSTMPKNNVPIAMRRNILNPNTAIVNFDSTNLNFIAGNKEYRISIDNSYINTSDNTNKINNILYTENRESVIISSD
;
A
#
# COMPACT_ATOMS: atom_id res chain seq x y z
N MET A 1 -7.43 68.89 -47.53
CA MET A 1 -7.65 67.66 -46.73
C MET A 1 -6.45 66.69 -46.71
N LYS A 2 -5.85 66.29 -47.85
CA LYS A 2 -4.71 65.34 -47.84
C LYS A 2 -3.46 65.78 -47.05
N LYS A 3 -3.15 67.08 -46.99
CA LYS A 3 -2.02 67.61 -46.17
C LYS A 3 -2.29 67.62 -44.66
N LEU A 4 -3.54 67.85 -44.25
CA LEU A 4 -3.96 67.85 -42.84
C LEU A 4 -3.95 66.41 -42.28
N ILE A 5 -4.41 65.46 -43.07
CA ILE A 5 -4.37 64.02 -42.73
C ILE A 5 -2.93 63.52 -42.61
N ARG A 6 -2.00 64.00 -43.46
CA ARG A 6 -0.56 63.68 -43.35
C ARG A 6 0.06 64.24 -42.06
N ILE A 7 -0.26 65.47 -41.67
CA ILE A 7 0.26 66.08 -40.44
C ILE A 7 -0.28 65.35 -39.19
N ILE A 8 -1.57 65.00 -39.19
CA ILE A 8 -2.19 64.23 -38.09
C ILE A 8 -1.59 62.81 -38.01
N LEU A 9 -1.36 62.13 -39.15
CA LEU A 9 -0.67 60.84 -39.19
C LEU A 9 0.79 60.95 -38.73
N THR A 10 1.50 62.02 -39.07
CA THR A 10 2.90 62.20 -38.65
C THR A 10 3.00 62.55 -37.16
N LEU A 11 2.04 63.31 -36.60
CA LEU A 11 1.96 63.62 -35.16
C LEU A 11 1.51 62.41 -34.33
N LEU A 12 0.68 61.52 -34.86
CA LEU A 12 0.28 60.27 -34.19
C LEU A 12 1.40 59.21 -34.13
N ILE A 13 2.44 59.33 -34.96
CA ILE A 13 3.59 58.42 -34.96
C ILE A 13 4.68 58.86 -33.93
N ILE A 14 4.63 60.11 -33.44
CA ILE A 14 5.73 60.70 -32.66
C ILE A 14 5.73 60.40 -31.13
N PRO A 15 4.72 59.74 -30.51
CA PRO A 15 4.94 59.09 -29.21
C PRO A 15 5.08 57.55 -29.27
N ILE A 16 5.00 56.91 -30.45
CA ILE A 16 5.29 55.46 -30.56
C ILE A 16 6.79 55.19 -30.79
N LEU A 17 7.57 56.21 -31.16
CA LEU A 17 9.04 56.10 -31.32
C LEU A 17 9.85 56.59 -30.11
N SER A 18 9.22 56.91 -28.97
CA SER A 18 9.93 57.23 -27.72
C SER A 18 9.64 56.27 -26.57
N CYS A 19 9.31 55.00 -26.85
CA CYS A 19 9.74 53.96 -25.93
C CYS A 19 11.26 53.86 -26.06
N SER A 20 11.96 54.56 -25.15
CA SER A 20 13.41 54.58 -25.00
C SER A 20 13.99 53.24 -25.44
N GLN A 21 14.80 53.22 -26.52
CA GLN A 21 15.66 52.07 -26.78
C GLN A 21 16.52 51.90 -25.53
N LYS A 22 16.13 50.91 -24.71
CA LYS A 22 16.83 50.54 -23.49
C LYS A 22 18.22 50.12 -23.93
N LYS A 23 19.23 50.84 -23.45
CA LYS A 23 20.61 50.59 -23.83
C LYS A 23 21.08 49.38 -23.02
N ILE A 24 21.05 48.19 -23.62
CA ILE A 24 21.72 47.01 -23.07
C ILE A 24 23.21 47.29 -23.18
N ILE A 25 23.89 47.38 -22.04
CA ILE A 25 25.32 47.67 -21.98
C ILE A 25 26.01 46.60 -21.14
N ASN A 26 27.26 46.30 -21.47
CA ASN A 26 28.09 45.45 -20.63
C ASN A 26 28.39 46.23 -19.34
N MET A 27 27.77 45.83 -18.23
CA MET A 27 27.92 46.45 -16.91
C MET A 27 28.07 45.34 -15.87
N GLU A 28 29.01 45.47 -14.95
CA GLU A 28 29.18 44.55 -13.83
C GLU A 28 28.33 45.06 -12.65
N ILE A 29 27.46 44.21 -12.08
CA ILE A 29 26.62 44.55 -10.92
C ILE A 29 27.16 43.81 -9.70
N GLU A 30 27.41 44.57 -8.63
CA GLU A 30 27.89 44.04 -7.36
C GLU A 30 26.73 43.45 -6.54
N ALA A 31 26.84 42.20 -6.11
CA ALA A 31 25.83 41.54 -5.30
C ALA A 31 26.06 41.76 -3.80
N VAL A 32 24.99 42.05 -3.07
CA VAL A 32 25.05 42.25 -1.62
C VAL A 32 24.97 40.89 -0.93
N TYR A 33 26.03 40.52 -0.22
CA TYR A 33 26.12 39.27 0.53
C TYR A 33 25.47 39.38 1.92
N ASP A 34 24.45 38.56 2.16
CA ASP A 34 23.87 38.36 3.48
C ASP A 34 24.56 37.19 4.20
N LYS A 35 25.34 37.53 5.23
CA LYS A 35 26.08 36.59 6.08
C LYS A 35 25.18 35.65 6.90
N LYS A 36 23.94 36.03 7.19
CA LYS A 36 23.04 35.24 8.06
C LYS A 36 22.45 34.03 7.33
N ASP A 37 22.17 34.22 6.04
CA ASP A 37 21.51 33.22 5.18
C ASP A 37 22.48 32.59 4.16
N ASN A 38 23.78 32.92 4.21
CA ASN A 38 24.79 32.57 3.21
C ASN A 38 24.30 32.77 1.77
N SER A 39 23.77 33.97 1.49
CA SER A 39 23.07 34.27 0.23
C SER A 39 23.48 35.62 -0.36
N TYR A 40 23.32 35.75 -1.67
CA TYR A 40 23.57 37.00 -2.41
C TYR A 40 22.25 37.56 -2.93
N THR A 41 22.03 38.86 -2.77
CA THR A 41 20.90 39.59 -3.33
C THR A 41 21.38 40.62 -4.33
N ILE A 42 20.77 40.63 -5.52
CA ILE A 42 21.11 41.57 -6.60
C ILE A 42 19.93 42.52 -6.78
N THR A 43 20.16 43.81 -6.59
CA THR A 43 19.14 44.86 -6.74
C THR A 43 19.49 45.71 -7.96
N TYR A 44 18.57 45.81 -8.93
CA TYR A 44 18.81 46.60 -10.14
C TYR A 44 18.59 48.10 -9.85
N PRO A 45 19.51 48.99 -10.24
CA PRO A 45 19.28 50.43 -10.13
C PRO A 45 18.21 50.88 -11.13
N GLU A 46 17.08 51.41 -10.66
CA GLU A 46 15.98 51.87 -11.53
C GLU A 46 16.31 53.10 -12.41
N TYR A 47 17.48 53.73 -12.24
CA TYR A 47 17.82 54.97 -12.91
C TYR A 47 18.32 54.76 -14.36
N ASN A 48 17.67 55.44 -15.30
CA ASN A 48 17.95 55.51 -16.75
C ASN A 48 17.67 54.28 -17.62
N LYS A 49 16.99 53.23 -17.12
CA LYS A 49 16.62 52.03 -17.92
C LYS A 49 17.81 51.42 -18.69
N GLN A 50 19.00 51.44 -18.10
CA GLN A 50 20.18 50.74 -18.62
C GLN A 50 20.25 49.37 -17.94
N TYR A 51 20.34 48.31 -18.73
CA TYR A 51 20.28 46.94 -18.23
C TYR A 51 21.61 46.24 -18.53
N PRO A 52 22.19 45.52 -17.56
CA PRO A 52 23.42 44.77 -17.78
C PRO A 52 23.15 43.61 -18.75
N LYS A 53 24.05 43.39 -19.71
CA LYS A 53 24.04 42.17 -20.54
C LYS A 53 24.55 40.94 -19.78
N PHE A 54 25.41 41.15 -18.78
CA PHE A 54 26.08 40.11 -18.00
C PHE A 54 26.10 40.49 -16.53
N ILE A 55 25.98 39.52 -15.62
CA ILE A 55 26.18 39.75 -14.19
C ILE A 55 27.27 38.81 -13.70
N ASN A 56 28.43 39.36 -13.29
CA ASN A 56 29.53 38.59 -12.70
C ASN A 56 29.45 38.66 -11.17
N LEU A 57 29.33 37.51 -10.50
CA LEU A 57 29.33 37.43 -9.04
C LEU A 57 30.71 37.00 -8.55
N LYS A 58 31.38 37.87 -7.77
CA LYS A 58 32.68 37.56 -7.19
C LYS A 58 32.49 36.95 -5.79
N TYR A 59 32.69 35.64 -5.67
CA TYR A 59 32.54 34.93 -4.40
C TYR A 59 33.68 35.29 -3.43
N GLY A 60 33.32 35.77 -2.23
CA GLY A 60 34.27 36.41 -1.30
C GLY A 60 34.86 35.54 -0.18
N LYS A 61 34.63 34.21 -0.16
CA LYS A 61 35.19 33.34 0.89
C LYS A 61 35.52 31.94 0.38
N SER A 62 36.75 31.48 0.61
CA SER A 62 37.15 30.08 0.46
C SER A 62 36.50 29.24 1.58
N VAL A 63 35.44 28.49 1.26
CA VAL A 63 34.85 27.47 2.15
C VAL A 63 35.39 26.12 1.69
N LYS A 64 35.92 25.31 2.61
CA LYS A 64 36.39 23.95 2.28
C LYS A 64 35.17 23.05 2.14
N ILE A 65 34.88 22.59 0.91
CA ILE A 65 33.67 21.83 0.57
C ILE A 65 34.09 20.41 0.19
N ASN A 66 33.74 19.41 1.00
CA ASN A 66 34.21 18.03 0.78
C ASN A 66 33.24 17.16 -0.04
N GLU A 67 31.95 17.49 -0.11
CA GLU A 67 30.91 16.58 -0.65
C GLU A 67 29.90 17.22 -1.63
N GLY A 68 30.20 18.42 -2.15
CA GLY A 68 29.41 19.09 -3.19
C GLY A 68 28.66 20.33 -2.70
N ILE A 69 28.14 21.11 -3.65
CA ILE A 69 27.45 22.39 -3.42
C ILE A 69 25.96 22.19 -3.69
N SER A 70 25.06 22.71 -2.84
CA SER A 70 23.64 22.91 -3.16
C SER A 70 23.39 24.39 -3.48
N LEU A 71 22.87 24.68 -4.67
CA LEU A 71 22.59 26.04 -5.12
C LEU A 71 21.09 26.28 -5.24
N THR A 72 20.51 27.10 -4.36
CA THR A 72 19.10 27.52 -4.46
C THR A 72 19.04 28.94 -5.02
N TYR A 73 18.25 29.16 -6.06
CA TYR A 73 17.98 30.51 -6.54
C TYR A 73 16.47 30.72 -6.73
N ASN A 74 15.99 31.92 -6.43
CA ASN A 74 14.60 32.31 -6.64
C ASN A 74 14.55 33.56 -7.53
N ILE A 75 13.74 33.50 -8.59
CA ILE A 75 13.53 34.59 -9.54
C ILE A 75 12.02 34.76 -9.67
N ASP A 76 11.47 35.79 -9.04
CA ASP A 76 10.11 36.24 -9.31
C ASP A 76 10.13 36.97 -10.67
N SER A 77 9.90 36.29 -11.80
CA SER A 77 9.74 36.98 -13.11
C SER A 77 8.79 36.24 -14.04
N ASP A 78 8.18 36.96 -14.99
CA ASP A 78 7.35 36.36 -16.04
C ASP A 78 8.23 35.66 -17.12
N ASN A 79 8.54 34.37 -16.91
CA ASN A 79 9.10 33.44 -17.91
C ASN A 79 10.29 33.94 -18.76
N ILE A 80 11.38 34.37 -18.10
CA ILE A 80 12.62 34.73 -18.79
C ILE A 80 13.58 33.53 -18.86
N PRO A 81 14.01 33.08 -20.05
CA PRO A 81 15.06 32.08 -20.16
C PRO A 81 16.40 32.68 -19.71
N ILE A 82 16.94 32.15 -18.62
CA ILE A 82 18.26 32.49 -18.09
C ILE A 82 19.23 31.33 -18.28
N GLN A 83 20.50 31.67 -18.49
CA GLN A 83 21.63 30.76 -18.53
C GLN A 83 22.49 31.01 -17.30
N LEU A 84 22.60 30.00 -16.43
CA LEU A 84 23.50 30.03 -15.28
C LEU A 84 24.85 29.46 -15.71
N ASN A 85 25.89 30.29 -15.66
CA ASN A 85 27.26 29.91 -15.96
C ASN A 85 28.03 29.77 -14.64
N ILE A 86 28.66 28.64 -14.43
CA ILE A 86 29.51 28.37 -13.26
C ILE A 86 30.91 28.16 -13.79
N GLU A 87 31.86 28.98 -13.37
CA GLU A 87 33.20 29.06 -13.95
C GLU A 87 34.28 29.07 -12.87
N VAL A 88 35.44 28.51 -13.19
CA VAL A 88 36.61 28.51 -12.32
C VAL A 88 37.86 28.45 -13.18
N GLU A 89 38.86 29.24 -12.80
CA GLU A 89 40.13 29.30 -13.51
C GLU A 89 41.12 28.31 -12.88
N GLU A 90 41.57 27.34 -13.67
CA GLU A 90 42.51 26.31 -13.26
C GLU A 90 43.62 26.16 -14.31
N ASN A 91 44.88 26.24 -13.90
CA ASN A 91 46.04 26.13 -14.80
C ASN A 91 45.95 27.07 -16.02
N ASN A 92 45.58 28.34 -15.78
CA ASN A 92 45.34 29.36 -16.82
C ASN A 92 44.28 28.98 -17.87
N THR A 93 43.40 28.03 -17.57
CA THR A 93 42.28 27.62 -18.42
C THR A 93 40.98 27.84 -17.66
N ILE A 94 40.03 28.57 -18.26
CA ILE A 94 38.69 28.73 -17.69
C ILE A 94 37.90 27.46 -17.95
N LYS A 95 37.48 26.78 -16.87
CA LYS A 95 36.63 25.60 -16.92
C LYS A 95 35.20 26.02 -16.60
N LYS A 96 34.25 25.67 -17.47
CA LYS A 96 32.87 26.19 -17.41
C LYS A 96 31.84 25.06 -17.35
N LEU A 97 30.82 25.24 -16.53
CA LEU A 97 29.55 24.53 -16.56
C LEU A 97 28.44 25.53 -16.91
N THR A 98 27.59 25.17 -17.87
CA THR A 98 26.47 26.01 -18.31
C THR A 98 25.16 25.27 -18.09
N ILE A 99 24.19 25.95 -17.47
CA ILE A 99 22.84 25.43 -17.26
C ILE A 99 21.86 26.36 -17.98
N GLU A 100 21.27 25.86 -19.07
CA GLU A 100 20.29 26.60 -19.85
C GLU A 100 18.87 26.39 -19.34
N ASN A 101 18.13 27.50 -19.22
CA ASN A 101 16.68 27.59 -19.09
C ASN A 101 16.04 26.76 -17.96
N PRO A 102 16.40 27.02 -16.69
CA PRO A 102 15.69 26.39 -15.61
C PRO A 102 14.31 27.05 -15.41
N LEU A 103 13.24 26.28 -15.64
CA LEU A 103 11.85 26.74 -15.53
C LEU A 103 11.58 27.50 -14.22
N VAL A 104 10.88 28.64 -14.35
CA VAL A 104 10.64 29.64 -13.31
C VAL A 104 9.74 29.10 -12.17
N ASN A 105 9.93 29.60 -10.94
CA ASN A 105 9.21 29.25 -9.70
C ASN A 105 9.46 27.84 -9.13
N ARG A 106 10.68 27.31 -9.21
CA ARG A 106 11.07 26.09 -8.48
C ARG A 106 12.40 26.27 -7.75
N ASN A 107 12.46 25.79 -6.51
CA ASN A 107 13.71 25.50 -5.84
C ASN A 107 14.43 24.40 -6.63
N ILE A 108 15.51 24.75 -7.32
CA ILE A 108 16.41 23.75 -7.91
C ILE A 108 17.51 23.49 -6.89
N ASN A 109 17.75 22.22 -6.59
CA ASN A 109 18.92 21.79 -5.84
C ASN A 109 19.86 21.13 -6.85
N LEU A 110 20.96 21.80 -7.17
CA LEU A 110 22.01 21.26 -8.04
C LEU A 110 23.13 20.74 -7.16
N THR A 111 23.57 19.50 -7.38
CA THR A 111 24.84 18.98 -6.83
C THR A 111 25.89 19.04 -7.93
N LEU A 112 26.96 19.79 -7.70
CA LEU A 112 28.04 19.99 -8.69
C LEU A 112 29.23 19.08 -8.39
N TYR A 113 29.68 18.32 -9.39
CA TYR A 113 30.92 17.55 -9.34
C TYR A 113 31.96 18.16 -10.28
N ALA A 114 33.23 17.86 -9.99
CA ALA A 114 34.36 18.40 -10.75
C ALA A 114 34.30 18.03 -12.25
N THR A 115 33.69 16.88 -12.58
CA THR A 115 33.48 16.38 -13.95
C THR A 115 32.38 17.11 -14.71
N ASN A 116 31.55 17.93 -14.06
CA ASN A 116 30.52 18.72 -14.74
C ASN A 116 31.08 19.94 -15.48
N PHE A 117 32.34 20.32 -15.22
CA PHE A 117 33.01 21.42 -15.92
C PHE A 117 33.65 20.92 -17.21
N ASN A 118 33.68 21.77 -18.24
CA ASN A 118 34.39 21.49 -19.47
C ASN A 118 35.52 22.53 -19.68
N PRO A 119 36.80 22.12 -19.68
CA PRO A 119 37.30 20.78 -19.33
C PRO A 119 37.08 20.42 -17.84
N PRO A 120 37.12 19.12 -17.43
CA PRO A 120 36.88 18.67 -16.05
C PRO A 120 37.81 19.31 -15.03
N LEU A 121 37.27 19.66 -13.86
CA LEU A 121 37.97 20.30 -12.75
C LEU A 121 38.72 19.28 -11.86
N GLU A 122 39.81 19.67 -11.20
CA GLU A 122 40.38 18.92 -10.07
C GLU A 122 39.43 18.97 -8.84
N LYS A 123 39.30 17.84 -8.12
CA LYS A 123 38.32 17.69 -7.02
C LYS A 123 38.48 18.71 -5.89
N ASP A 124 39.71 19.16 -5.62
CA ASP A 124 40.04 20.12 -4.57
C ASP A 124 39.84 21.59 -4.98
N LYS A 125 39.39 21.87 -6.21
CA LYS A 125 39.17 23.24 -6.73
C LYS A 125 37.70 23.67 -6.75
N LEU A 126 36.79 22.80 -6.29
CA LEU A 126 35.35 23.11 -6.15
C LEU A 126 35.06 24.24 -5.15
N ASP A 127 36.03 24.63 -4.34
CA ASP A 127 35.95 25.74 -3.37
C ASP A 127 36.21 27.13 -3.98
N LYS A 128 36.59 27.21 -5.27
CA LYS A 128 36.94 28.45 -5.99
C LYS A 128 35.96 28.84 -7.10
N LEU A 129 34.72 28.34 -7.05
CA LEU A 129 33.74 28.60 -8.10
C LEU A 129 33.30 30.07 -8.12
N SER A 130 33.14 30.59 -9.34
CA SER A 130 32.44 31.82 -9.65
C SER A 130 31.16 31.50 -10.40
N ILE A 131 30.13 32.33 -10.22
CA ILE A 131 28.82 32.13 -10.85
C ILE A 131 28.46 33.41 -11.58
N SER A 132 28.05 33.30 -12.84
CA SER A 132 27.48 34.39 -13.61
C SER A 132 26.13 33.99 -14.18
N ILE A 133 25.24 34.95 -14.32
CA ILE A 133 23.92 34.74 -14.92
C ILE A 133 23.86 35.56 -16.21
N GLU A 134 23.47 34.91 -17.29
CA GLU A 134 23.25 35.52 -18.60
C GLU A 134 21.77 35.38 -18.99
N THR A 135 21.16 36.46 -19.49
CA THR A 135 19.79 36.42 -20.00
C THR A 135 19.79 36.05 -21.47
N ILE A 136 18.99 35.06 -21.87
CA ILE A 136 18.90 34.64 -23.27
C ILE A 136 17.81 35.46 -23.97
N GLY A 137 18.21 36.49 -24.73
CA GLY A 137 17.32 37.30 -25.58
C GLY A 137 17.08 38.74 -25.09
N ASN A 138 16.44 39.57 -25.93
CA ASN A 138 16.13 40.97 -25.62
C ASN A 138 14.76 41.07 -24.92
N ILE A 139 14.71 40.90 -23.60
CA ILE A 139 13.45 40.97 -22.84
C ILE A 139 13.63 41.81 -21.58
N ASP A 140 12.54 42.48 -21.19
CA ASP A 140 12.45 43.48 -20.13
C ASP A 140 12.49 42.82 -18.74
N THR A 141 13.57 42.99 -17.97
CA THR A 141 13.67 42.47 -16.59
C THR A 141 13.24 43.53 -15.57
N LYS A 142 12.45 43.15 -14.57
CA LYS A 142 12.03 44.05 -13.49
C LYS A 142 12.25 43.46 -12.10
N ASP A 143 13.17 42.52 -11.88
CA ASP A 143 13.05 41.66 -10.68
C ASP A 143 14.34 41.43 -9.89
N THR A 144 14.18 41.11 -8.61
CA THR A 144 15.27 40.84 -7.63
C THR A 144 15.64 39.36 -7.65
N VAL A 145 16.93 39.02 -7.71
CA VAL A 145 17.42 37.62 -7.70
C VAL A 145 18.14 37.33 -6.39
N LYS A 146 17.73 36.27 -5.68
CA LYS A 146 18.40 35.76 -4.46
C LYS A 146 19.00 34.38 -4.73
N ILE A 147 20.29 34.21 -4.44
CA ILE A 147 21.03 32.93 -4.59
C ILE A 147 21.59 32.52 -3.22
N ALA A 148 21.25 31.33 -2.72
CA ALA A 148 21.75 30.75 -1.49
C ALA A 148 22.60 29.51 -1.78
N ILE A 149 23.73 29.37 -1.09
CA ILE A 149 24.68 28.27 -1.25
C ILE A 149 24.79 27.54 0.08
N ASN A 150 24.41 26.26 0.15
CA ASN A 150 24.51 25.45 1.36
C ASN A 150 25.29 24.16 1.11
N GLU A 151 25.99 23.69 2.15
CA GLU A 151 26.62 22.37 2.19
C GLU A 151 25.50 21.30 2.24
N TYR A 152 25.64 20.23 1.46
CA TYR A 152 24.66 19.14 1.43
C TYR A 152 24.79 18.31 2.71
N ASP A 153 23.80 18.39 3.60
CA ASP A 153 23.72 17.54 4.80
C ASP A 153 22.86 16.32 4.46
N ASP A 154 23.46 15.12 4.40
CA ASP A 154 22.83 13.86 3.95
C ASP A 154 21.81 13.27 4.95
N LYS A 155 21.15 14.13 5.72
CA LYS A 155 20.05 13.74 6.58
C LYS A 155 18.76 13.94 5.81
N ARG A 156 18.37 12.90 5.07
CA ARG A 156 16.95 12.57 4.87
C ARG A 156 16.31 12.31 6.24
N LYS A 157 16.11 13.37 7.05
CA LYS A 157 14.98 13.37 7.97
C LYS A 157 13.77 13.44 7.06
N PRO A 158 12.89 12.42 7.04
CA PRO A 158 11.62 12.55 6.35
C PRO A 158 11.01 13.86 6.84
N ARG A 159 10.63 14.75 5.92
CA ARG A 159 9.83 15.93 6.27
C ARG A 159 8.48 15.39 6.78
N GLU A 160 8.43 15.05 8.05
CA GLU A 160 7.21 14.90 8.83
C GLU A 160 6.56 16.29 8.91
N ASN A 161 5.82 16.63 7.86
CA ASN A 161 4.85 17.72 7.86
C ASN A 161 3.92 17.52 6.66
N ILE A 162 3.30 16.34 6.57
CA ILE A 162 2.10 16.18 5.76
C ILE A 162 0.94 16.71 6.61
N ALA A 163 0.50 17.93 6.29
CA ALA A 163 -0.75 18.50 6.81
C ALA A 163 -1.94 17.67 6.29
N LEU A 164 -2.22 16.54 6.94
CA LEU A 164 -3.42 15.76 6.67
C LEU A 164 -4.60 16.48 7.31
N ILE A 165 -5.38 17.17 6.47
CA ILE A 165 -6.74 17.60 6.82
C ILE A 165 -7.68 16.62 6.17
N LEU A 166 -8.54 15.99 6.97
CA LEU A 166 -9.66 15.22 6.42
C LEU A 166 -10.92 16.09 6.39
N PRO A 167 -11.77 15.96 5.34
CA PRO A 167 -11.43 15.40 4.04
C PRO A 167 -10.27 16.17 3.37
N GLU A 168 -9.45 15.47 2.59
CA GLU A 168 -8.34 16.10 1.86
C GLU A 168 -8.90 17.17 0.91
N SER A 169 -8.22 18.32 0.82
CA SER A 169 -8.74 19.43 0.02
C SER A 169 -8.96 18.99 -1.44
N GLY A 170 -10.12 19.34 -1.98
CA GLY A 170 -10.55 18.96 -3.34
C GLY A 170 -11.20 17.59 -3.46
N HIS A 171 -11.30 16.81 -2.38
CA HIS A 171 -11.87 15.47 -2.42
C HIS A 171 -13.32 15.42 -1.93
N ILE A 172 -14.01 14.34 -2.29
CA ILE A 172 -15.32 13.98 -1.75
C ILE A 172 -15.14 13.46 -0.32
N ALA A 173 -15.89 14.00 0.63
CA ALA A 173 -15.86 13.52 2.00
C ALA A 173 -16.42 12.10 2.08
N LYS A 174 -15.76 11.23 2.85
CA LYS A 174 -16.18 9.82 3.00
C LYS A 174 -17.43 9.65 3.86
N SER A 175 -17.76 10.63 4.68
CA SER A 175 -18.93 10.64 5.54
C SER A 175 -19.71 11.93 5.40
N ASN A 176 -21.00 11.84 5.70
CA ASN A 176 -21.87 12.98 5.91
C ASN A 176 -22.68 12.76 7.21
N PRO A 177 -22.43 13.54 8.28
CA PRO A 177 -21.52 14.69 8.35
C PRO A 177 -20.03 14.35 8.11
N PRO A 178 -19.21 15.28 7.57
CA PRO A 178 -17.79 15.03 7.33
C PRO A 178 -17.00 14.94 8.63
N PHE A 179 -16.07 13.98 8.70
CA PHE A 179 -15.07 13.91 9.76
C PHE A 179 -13.92 14.86 9.48
N VAL A 180 -13.62 15.74 10.44
CA VAL A 180 -12.53 16.70 10.30
C VAL A 180 -11.42 16.39 11.29
N MET A 181 -10.23 16.23 10.74
CA MET A 181 -9.03 15.92 11.50
C MET A 181 -7.90 16.83 11.06
N ILE A 182 -7.04 17.20 11.99
CA ILE A 182 -5.86 18.05 11.85
C ILE A 182 -4.66 17.23 12.32
N ASN A 183 -3.56 17.29 11.59
CA ASN A 183 -2.35 16.52 11.84
C ASN A 183 -1.53 16.98 13.07
N LYS A 184 -2.09 17.79 13.96
CA LYS A 184 -1.46 18.24 15.21
C LYS A 184 -2.53 18.47 16.28
N ARG A 185 -2.18 18.22 17.54
CA ARG A 185 -2.98 18.66 18.67
C ARG A 185 -2.97 20.19 18.73
N THR A 186 -4.15 20.79 18.74
CA THR A 186 -4.28 22.26 18.84
C THR A 186 -4.80 22.64 20.22
N THR A 187 -4.27 23.70 20.82
CA THR A 187 -4.73 24.22 22.11
C THR A 187 -6.14 24.79 21.99
N LEU A 188 -6.35 25.66 20.98
CA LEU A 188 -7.64 26.21 20.61
C LEU A 188 -7.66 26.55 19.11
N THR A 189 -8.58 25.95 18.36
CA THR A 189 -8.83 26.28 16.95
C THR A 189 -10.31 26.52 16.74
N ARG A 190 -10.68 27.67 16.15
CA ARG A 190 -12.04 27.88 15.65
C ARG A 190 -12.11 27.34 14.24
N ILE A 191 -13.13 26.52 13.97
CA ILE A 191 -13.37 25.98 12.64
C ILE A 191 -14.69 26.53 12.10
N SER A 192 -14.66 27.04 10.89
CA SER A 192 -15.84 27.52 10.17
C SER A 192 -16.09 26.65 8.95
N ILE A 193 -17.33 26.25 8.70
CA ILE A 193 -17.73 25.47 7.52
C ILE A 193 -18.86 26.20 6.78
N SER A 194 -18.73 26.40 5.47
CA SER A 194 -19.70 27.14 4.65
C SER A 194 -19.74 26.67 3.20
N LYS A 195 -20.87 26.86 2.51
CA LYS A 195 -20.95 26.76 1.03
C LYS A 195 -20.36 27.99 0.33
N GLU A 196 -20.20 29.10 1.04
CA GLU A 196 -19.76 30.39 0.50
C GLU A 196 -18.34 30.70 0.96
N LEU A 197 -17.47 31.13 0.04
CA LEU A 197 -16.08 31.49 0.38
C LEU A 197 -15.98 32.71 1.30
N SER A 198 -17.01 33.54 1.34
CA SER A 198 -17.16 34.67 2.28
C SER A 198 -17.41 34.23 3.72
N PHE A 199 -17.84 32.97 3.94
CA PHE A 199 -18.27 32.47 5.25
C PHE A 199 -19.34 33.36 5.93
N THR A 200 -20.17 34.03 5.14
CA THR A 200 -21.29 34.85 5.60
C THR A 200 -22.33 34.00 6.33
N THR A 201 -22.67 32.85 5.75
CA THR A 201 -23.51 31.83 6.37
C THR A 201 -22.64 30.63 6.69
N ARG A 202 -22.44 30.29 7.97
CA ARG A 202 -21.48 29.25 8.36
C ARG A 202 -21.90 28.47 9.60
N TYR A 203 -21.44 27.24 9.69
CA TYR A 203 -21.38 26.48 10.95
C TYR A 203 -20.06 26.78 11.64
N GLU A 204 -20.09 27.03 12.95
CA GLU A 204 -18.90 27.28 13.76
C GLU A 204 -18.70 26.16 14.77
N TYR A 205 -17.46 25.70 14.86
CA TYR A 205 -17.01 24.68 15.80
C TYR A 205 -15.76 25.17 16.53
N THR A 206 -15.53 24.67 17.73
CA THR A 206 -14.33 24.98 18.51
C THR A 206 -13.64 23.68 18.90
N LEU A 207 -12.38 23.53 18.49
CA LEU A 207 -11.50 22.43 18.86
C LEU A 207 -10.60 22.88 20.01
N ARG A 208 -10.54 22.09 21.09
CA ARG A 208 -9.70 22.37 22.27
C ARG A 208 -8.89 21.15 22.66
N ASN A 209 -7.58 21.33 22.83
CA ASN A 209 -6.62 20.30 23.24
C ASN A 209 -6.76 18.97 22.51
N ASN A 210 -7.12 19.01 21.22
CA ASN A 210 -7.47 17.84 20.43
C ASN A 210 -7.01 18.03 18.97
N SER A 211 -6.98 16.95 18.21
CA SER A 211 -6.54 16.87 16.80
C SER A 211 -7.70 16.65 15.83
N PHE A 212 -8.93 16.44 16.31
CA PHE A 212 -10.10 16.20 15.45
C PHE A 212 -11.37 16.80 16.04
N PHE A 213 -12.37 17.04 15.19
CA PHE A 213 -13.74 17.30 15.64
C PHE A 213 -14.74 16.70 14.65
N SER A 214 -15.92 16.39 15.18
CA SER A 214 -17.03 15.88 14.37
C SER A 214 -17.95 17.03 14.02
N VAL A 215 -18.21 17.20 12.72
CA VAL A 215 -19.37 17.98 12.28
C VAL A 215 -20.60 17.19 12.70
N THR A 216 -21.54 17.82 13.40
CA THR A 216 -22.79 17.19 13.84
C THR A 216 -23.91 17.32 12.83
N ASN A 217 -23.75 18.24 11.88
CA ASN A 217 -24.79 18.65 10.95
C ASN A 217 -24.58 17.95 9.61
N THR A 218 -25.63 17.29 9.12
CA THR A 218 -25.63 16.76 7.75
C THR A 218 -25.52 17.92 6.78
N LEU A 219 -24.57 17.83 5.86
CA LEU A 219 -24.32 18.83 4.84
C LEU A 219 -25.06 18.43 3.56
N GLU A 220 -25.63 19.41 2.86
CA GLU A 220 -26.22 19.19 1.53
C GLU A 220 -25.15 18.86 0.48
N ASN A 221 -25.55 18.16 -0.58
CA ASN A 221 -24.66 17.88 -1.71
C ASN A 221 -24.08 19.17 -2.33
N GLY A 222 -22.85 19.10 -2.81
CA GLY A 222 -22.13 20.19 -3.45
C GLY A 222 -20.76 20.48 -2.83
N LYS A 223 -20.17 21.60 -3.25
CA LYS A 223 -18.86 22.07 -2.78
C LYS A 223 -19.02 22.84 -1.46
N TRP A 224 -18.14 22.54 -0.50
CA TRP A 224 -18.05 23.19 0.80
C TRP A 224 -16.64 23.70 1.05
N TYR A 225 -16.54 24.72 1.90
CA TYR A 225 -15.31 25.35 2.35
C TYR A 225 -15.17 25.20 3.85
N ILE A 226 -13.93 25.00 4.31
CA ILE A 226 -13.58 24.91 5.72
C ILE A 226 -12.40 25.83 6.03
N ALA A 227 -12.52 26.58 7.12
CA ALA A 227 -11.52 27.53 7.56
C ALA A 227 -11.07 27.21 8.99
N PHE A 228 -9.77 27.30 9.25
CA PHE A 228 -9.17 27.09 10.56
C PHE A 228 -8.53 28.39 11.07
N ASP A 229 -9.02 28.89 12.20
CA ASP A 229 -8.47 30.05 12.89
C ASP A 229 -7.77 29.57 14.16
N GLU A 230 -6.44 29.39 14.10
CA GLU A 230 -5.62 28.92 15.21
C GLU A 230 -5.40 30.05 16.23
N ASN A 231 -5.57 29.76 17.53
CA ASN A 231 -5.40 30.72 18.64
C ASN A 231 -6.27 31.98 18.54
N GLY A 232 -7.34 31.95 17.73
CA GLY A 232 -8.24 33.10 17.53
C GLY A 232 -7.68 34.19 16.61
N ASP A 233 -6.56 33.95 15.93
CA ASP A 233 -6.02 34.88 14.92
C ASP A 233 -6.67 34.61 13.55
N THR A 234 -7.54 35.52 13.12
CA THR A 234 -8.24 35.43 11.83
C THR A 234 -7.39 35.85 10.64
N ASN A 235 -6.20 36.45 10.86
CA ASN A 235 -5.36 36.98 9.78
C ASN A 235 -4.55 35.89 9.06
N LEU A 236 -4.39 34.71 9.66
CA LEU A 236 -3.65 33.56 9.10
C LEU A 236 -4.57 32.44 8.60
N ARG A 237 -5.83 32.76 8.31
CA ARG A 237 -6.90 31.80 7.97
C ARG A 237 -6.53 30.93 6.77
N LYS A 238 -6.26 29.65 7.01
CA LYS A 238 -6.13 28.64 5.94
C LYS A 238 -7.52 28.15 5.58
N ILE A 239 -7.87 28.25 4.29
CA ILE A 239 -9.15 27.80 3.73
C ILE A 239 -8.90 26.58 2.85
N TYR A 240 -9.66 25.53 3.09
CA TYR A 240 -9.69 24.32 2.29
C TYR A 240 -11.10 24.12 1.72
N HIS A 241 -11.25 23.21 0.75
CA HIS A 241 -12.56 22.88 0.20
C HIS A 241 -12.72 21.38 0.02
N PHE A 242 -13.95 20.89 0.06
CA PHE A 242 -14.29 19.48 -0.15
C PHE A 242 -15.69 19.37 -0.79
N PHE A 243 -16.06 18.17 -1.19
CA PHE A 243 -17.37 17.90 -1.81
C PHE A 243 -18.18 16.93 -0.95
N ILE A 244 -19.50 17.11 -0.96
CA ILE A 244 -20.47 16.15 -0.44
C ILE A 244 -21.32 15.69 -1.62
N ASP A 245 -21.51 14.38 -1.74
CA ASP A 245 -22.35 13.79 -2.77
C ASP A 245 -23.03 12.50 -2.28
N ASP A 246 -23.74 11.82 -3.17
CA ASP A 246 -24.49 10.61 -2.85
C ASP A 246 -23.58 9.41 -2.50
N SER A 247 -22.27 9.48 -2.80
CA SER A 247 -21.29 8.46 -2.40
C SER A 247 -20.79 8.63 -0.97
N SER A 248 -21.10 9.76 -0.32
CA SER A 248 -20.71 10.03 1.06
C SER A 248 -21.55 9.20 2.04
N THR A 249 -20.91 8.37 2.88
CA THR A 249 -21.62 7.51 3.84
C THR A 249 -22.42 8.36 4.84
N LYS A 250 -23.74 8.16 4.89
CA LYS A 250 -24.60 8.85 5.85
C LYS A 250 -24.38 8.28 7.25
N ILE A 251 -23.85 9.10 8.15
CA ILE A 251 -23.65 8.76 9.55
C ILE A 251 -24.66 9.57 10.37
N ILE A 252 -25.42 8.88 11.22
CA ILE A 252 -26.36 9.53 12.14
C ILE A 252 -25.67 9.63 13.50
N PRO A 253 -25.36 10.85 13.99
CA PRO A 253 -24.77 10.98 15.30
C PRO A 253 -25.75 10.53 16.40
N ILE A 254 -25.28 9.75 17.39
CA ILE A 254 -26.05 9.38 18.60
C ILE A 254 -26.19 10.61 19.51
N THR A 255 -27.16 11.48 19.20
CA THR A 255 -27.18 12.81 19.79
C THR A 255 -27.73 12.87 21.21
N ASN A 256 -28.58 11.94 21.70
CA ASN A 256 -29.07 11.99 23.10
C ASN A 256 -29.91 10.79 23.63
N LYS A 257 -29.81 9.58 23.08
CA LYS A 257 -30.57 8.44 23.64
C LYS A 257 -29.75 7.72 24.71
N THR A 258 -30.41 7.35 25.82
CA THR A 258 -29.98 6.22 26.64
C THR A 258 -29.89 5.01 25.73
N PHE A 259 -28.66 4.58 25.47
CA PHE A 259 -28.39 3.34 24.77
C PHE A 259 -28.85 2.22 25.71
N ASN A 260 -29.84 1.42 25.29
CA ASN A 260 -30.37 0.33 26.11
C ASN A 260 -30.58 -0.87 25.20
N ILE A 261 -29.50 -1.60 24.99
CA ILE A 261 -29.47 -2.75 24.08
C ILE A 261 -29.29 -4.01 24.91
N PRO A 262 -30.13 -5.03 24.70
CA PRO A 262 -30.00 -6.29 25.43
C PRO A 262 -28.63 -6.92 25.21
N ARG A 263 -27.91 -7.19 26.30
CA ARG A 263 -26.63 -7.90 26.28
C ARG A 263 -26.83 -9.39 25.96
N PRO A 264 -25.88 -10.06 25.26
CA PRO A 264 -24.67 -9.51 24.65
C PRO A 264 -24.94 -8.81 23.31
N PHE A 265 -24.06 -7.89 22.93
CA PHE A 265 -24.09 -7.19 21.63
C PHE A 265 -22.72 -6.81 21.07
N VAL A 266 -21.64 -6.95 21.83
CA VAL A 266 -20.29 -6.53 21.39
C VAL A 266 -19.76 -7.49 20.32
N PHE A 267 -19.54 -8.76 20.66
CA PHE A 267 -18.99 -9.75 19.72
C PHE A 267 -20.04 -10.66 19.08
N ILE A 268 -21.18 -10.80 19.76
CA ILE A 268 -22.32 -11.64 19.39
C ILE A 268 -23.58 -10.94 19.90
N ASP A 269 -24.63 -10.87 19.09
CA ASP A 269 -25.92 -10.37 19.54
C ASP A 269 -26.68 -11.44 20.35
N LYS A 270 -27.65 -11.00 21.17
CA LYS A 270 -28.46 -11.87 22.03
C LYS A 270 -29.14 -13.00 21.27
N GLN A 271 -29.70 -12.73 20.09
CA GLN A 271 -30.42 -13.73 19.32
C GLN A 271 -29.47 -14.83 18.82
N THR A 272 -28.32 -14.45 18.27
CA THR A 272 -27.29 -15.40 17.83
C THR A 272 -26.74 -16.22 19.01
N PHE A 273 -26.53 -15.59 20.16
CA PHE A 273 -26.11 -16.28 21.39
C PHE A 273 -27.14 -17.32 21.85
N GLU A 274 -28.42 -16.97 21.92
CA GLU A 274 -29.48 -17.88 22.36
C GLU A 274 -29.58 -19.13 21.48
N VAL A 275 -29.37 -18.97 20.17
CA VAL A 275 -29.37 -20.14 19.29
C VAL A 275 -28.13 -21.00 19.49
N LEU A 276 -26.95 -20.40 19.64
CA LEU A 276 -25.72 -21.15 19.94
C LEU A 276 -25.85 -21.92 21.27
N TYR A 277 -26.44 -21.31 22.29
CA TYR A 277 -26.77 -21.95 23.56
C TYR A 277 -27.69 -23.17 23.35
N ASN A 278 -28.79 -23.00 22.62
CA ASN A 278 -29.73 -24.09 22.34
C ASN A 278 -29.08 -25.23 21.53
N LEU A 279 -28.21 -24.93 20.57
CA LEU A 279 -27.48 -25.93 19.78
C LEU A 279 -26.52 -26.76 20.65
N LEU A 280 -25.80 -26.11 21.56
CA LEU A 280 -24.85 -26.78 22.46
C LEU A 280 -25.54 -27.60 23.56
N TYR A 281 -26.68 -27.12 24.05
CA TYR A 281 -27.37 -27.66 25.23
C TYR A 281 -28.50 -28.65 24.89
N LYS A 282 -29.20 -28.49 23.75
CA LYS A 282 -30.45 -29.26 23.44
C LYS A 282 -30.38 -30.21 22.25
N ALA A 283 -29.34 -30.18 21.42
CA ALA A 283 -29.27 -31.02 20.23
C ALA A 283 -28.70 -32.42 20.53
N ASN A 284 -29.49 -33.47 20.34
CA ASN A 284 -29.06 -34.87 20.55
C ASN A 284 -28.05 -35.38 19.50
N ARG A 285 -27.89 -34.70 18.36
CA ARG A 285 -26.82 -34.95 17.39
C ARG A 285 -26.79 -33.84 16.34
N LEU A 286 -25.68 -33.10 16.23
CA LEU A 286 -25.44 -32.26 15.05
C LEU A 286 -24.93 -33.15 13.91
N GLN A 287 -25.39 -32.89 12.69
CA GLN A 287 -24.80 -33.51 11.51
C GLN A 287 -23.34 -33.05 11.36
N PRO A 288 -22.46 -33.88 10.77
CA PRO A 288 -21.10 -33.47 10.44
C PRO A 288 -21.11 -32.14 9.67
N SER A 289 -20.59 -31.09 10.31
CA SER A 289 -20.66 -29.71 9.81
C SER A 289 -19.50 -28.88 10.35
N VAL A 290 -19.29 -27.70 9.75
CA VAL A 290 -18.29 -26.71 10.22
C VAL A 290 -18.50 -26.40 11.70
N LEU A 291 -19.76 -26.13 12.03
CA LEU A 291 -20.22 -25.86 13.37
C LEU A 291 -19.85 -26.96 14.37
N LEU A 292 -20.09 -28.24 14.03
CA LEU A 292 -19.76 -29.36 14.94
C LEU A 292 -18.26 -29.46 15.24
N ARG A 293 -17.38 -29.23 14.25
CA ARG A 293 -15.93 -29.26 14.48
C ARG A 293 -15.48 -28.13 15.42
N ASN A 294 -15.98 -26.91 15.21
CA ASN A 294 -15.63 -25.77 16.08
C ASN A 294 -16.17 -25.97 17.50
N ILE A 295 -17.36 -26.56 17.64
CA ILE A 295 -17.91 -26.97 18.95
C ILE A 295 -17.02 -28.03 19.62
N ASN A 296 -16.53 -29.02 18.88
CA ASN A 296 -15.62 -30.02 19.44
C ASN A 296 -14.28 -29.41 19.86
N ALA A 297 -13.70 -28.53 19.04
CA ALA A 297 -12.48 -27.80 19.39
C ALA A 297 -12.67 -26.93 20.64
N PHE A 298 -13.82 -26.24 20.74
CA PHE A 298 -14.22 -25.51 21.94
C PHE A 298 -14.32 -26.40 23.18
N ARG A 299 -14.96 -27.57 23.05
CA ARG A 299 -15.07 -28.55 24.16
C ARG A 299 -13.72 -29.10 24.59
N SER A 300 -12.86 -29.49 23.64
CA SER A 300 -11.50 -29.96 23.91
C SER A 300 -10.67 -28.87 24.59
N TYR A 301 -10.65 -27.66 24.04
CA TYR A 301 -9.88 -26.55 24.60
C TYR A 301 -10.32 -26.20 26.02
N THR A 302 -11.63 -26.05 26.25
CA THR A 302 -12.16 -25.70 27.58
C THR A 302 -11.89 -26.79 28.61
N ALA A 303 -11.95 -28.06 28.23
CA ALA A 303 -11.61 -29.18 29.11
C ALA A 303 -10.11 -29.20 29.49
N GLU A 304 -9.22 -28.95 28.52
CA GLU A 304 -7.76 -29.00 28.73
C GLU A 304 -7.20 -27.80 29.47
N ASN A 305 -7.89 -26.65 29.44
CA ASN A 305 -7.36 -25.37 29.94
C ASN A 305 -8.15 -24.79 31.11
N MET A 306 -9.10 -25.55 31.66
CA MET A 306 -9.77 -25.19 32.91
C MET A 306 -8.73 -25.02 34.03
N GLY A 307 -8.76 -23.91 34.75
CA GLY A 307 -7.83 -23.62 35.85
C GLY A 307 -6.42 -23.17 35.44
N LYS A 308 -6.07 -23.11 34.14
CA LYS A 308 -4.74 -22.66 33.69
C LYS A 308 -4.53 -21.14 33.76
N TRP A 309 -5.58 -20.35 33.96
CA TRP A 309 -5.56 -18.88 33.95
C TRP A 309 -4.76 -18.21 35.10
N SER A 310 -4.14 -18.94 36.04
CA SER A 310 -3.38 -18.27 37.13
C SER A 310 -2.36 -17.26 36.58
N VAL A 311 -2.27 -16.07 37.19
CA VAL A 311 -1.31 -15.01 36.81
C VAL A 311 0.13 -15.55 36.74
N ASN A 312 0.45 -16.53 37.60
CA ASN A 312 1.76 -17.21 37.63
C ASN A 312 2.01 -18.15 36.43
N ASN A 313 0.95 -18.50 35.69
CA ASN A 313 0.98 -19.36 34.51
C ASN A 313 0.90 -18.55 33.20
N ILE A 314 0.95 -17.22 33.27
CA ILE A 314 1.08 -16.38 32.07
C ILE A 314 2.53 -16.36 31.62
N SER A 315 2.76 -16.58 30.33
CA SER A 315 4.06 -16.36 29.69
C SER A 315 4.03 -15.06 28.89
N TYR A 316 5.03 -14.21 29.12
CA TYR A 316 5.22 -12.96 28.36
C TYR A 316 6.14 -13.14 27.14
N SER A 317 6.66 -14.34 26.93
CA SER A 317 7.38 -14.76 25.73
C SER A 317 6.70 -16.00 25.12
N LEU A 318 6.86 -16.20 23.81
CA LEU A 318 6.48 -17.46 23.15
C LEU A 318 7.26 -18.62 23.78
N THR A 319 6.55 -19.62 24.29
CA THR A 319 7.11 -20.79 24.94
C THR A 319 6.34 -22.03 24.49
N ASP A 320 7.05 -23.15 24.34
CA ASP A 320 6.44 -24.46 24.04
C ASP A 320 5.84 -25.12 25.31
N ASP A 321 5.86 -24.44 26.46
CA ASP A 321 5.27 -24.94 27.71
C ASP A 321 3.74 -24.93 27.64
N THR A 322 3.16 -26.11 27.39
CA THR A 322 1.71 -26.35 27.30
C THR A 322 0.91 -26.03 28.59
N ASN A 323 1.59 -25.78 29.72
CA ASN A 323 0.96 -25.37 30.97
C ASN A 323 0.84 -23.86 31.12
N LYS A 324 1.50 -23.08 30.25
CA LYS A 324 1.45 -21.61 30.29
C LYS A 324 0.57 -21.05 29.20
N LEU A 325 -0.13 -19.96 29.53
CA LEU A 325 -0.91 -19.18 28.57
C LEU A 325 -0.06 -17.99 28.09
N TYR A 326 0.16 -17.88 26.79
CA TYR A 326 0.83 -16.71 26.23
C TYR A 326 -0.04 -15.46 26.38
N PHE A 327 0.55 -14.34 26.84
CA PHE A 327 -0.17 -13.11 27.17
C PHE A 327 -1.01 -12.56 26.01
N GLU A 328 -0.56 -12.64 24.74
CA GLU A 328 -1.39 -12.19 23.61
C GLU A 328 -2.66 -13.04 23.38
N ASN A 329 -2.69 -14.27 23.87
CA ASN A 329 -3.84 -15.17 23.72
C ASN A 329 -4.90 -14.99 24.83
N LEU A 330 -4.60 -14.17 25.84
CA LEU A 330 -5.48 -13.87 26.97
C LEU A 330 -6.89 -13.40 26.52
N PRO A 331 -7.06 -12.46 25.56
CA PRO A 331 -8.40 -12.04 25.12
C PRO A 331 -9.24 -13.19 24.56
N SER A 332 -8.62 -14.07 23.78
CA SER A 332 -9.32 -15.23 23.20
C SER A 332 -9.65 -16.28 24.26
N HIS A 333 -8.75 -16.47 25.23
CA HIS A 333 -8.98 -17.35 26.37
C HIS A 333 -10.18 -16.89 27.21
N THR A 334 -10.27 -15.60 27.56
CA THR A 334 -11.39 -15.09 28.36
C THR A 334 -12.70 -15.15 27.61
N MET A 335 -12.72 -14.90 26.30
CA MET A 335 -13.90 -15.08 25.46
C MET A 335 -14.42 -16.52 25.52
N VAL A 336 -13.54 -17.50 25.30
CA VAL A 336 -13.90 -18.92 25.27
C VAL A 336 -14.39 -19.40 26.65
N MET A 337 -13.72 -19.01 27.73
CA MET A 337 -14.14 -19.38 29.08
C MET A 337 -15.46 -18.70 29.47
N SER A 338 -15.66 -17.43 29.11
CA SER A 338 -16.94 -16.74 29.36
C SER A 338 -18.10 -17.40 28.63
N LEU A 339 -17.90 -17.83 27.37
CA LEU A 339 -18.87 -18.62 26.63
C LEU A 339 -19.17 -19.95 27.32
N LYS A 340 -18.14 -20.64 27.83
CA LYS A 340 -18.29 -21.88 28.60
C LYS A 340 -19.12 -21.69 29.87
N ALA A 341 -18.90 -20.64 30.64
CA ALA A 341 -19.74 -20.28 31.79
C ALA A 341 -21.18 -19.99 31.38
N ALA A 342 -21.38 -19.20 30.33
CA ALA A 342 -22.72 -18.82 29.86
C ALA A 342 -23.52 -20.02 29.31
N PHE A 343 -22.84 -21.04 28.77
CA PHE A 343 -23.48 -22.28 28.32
C PHE A 343 -23.75 -23.29 29.44
N GLU A 344 -23.20 -23.08 30.63
CA GLU A 344 -23.43 -23.90 31.82
C GLU A 344 -24.00 -23.06 32.97
N PRO A 345 -25.21 -22.49 32.82
CA PRO A 345 -25.76 -21.52 33.78
C PRO A 345 -25.93 -22.08 35.20
N ASN A 346 -26.00 -23.40 35.37
CA ASN A 346 -26.15 -24.08 36.66
C ASN A 346 -24.81 -24.48 37.31
N ASN A 347 -23.68 -24.23 36.65
CA ASN A 347 -22.36 -24.59 37.17
C ASN A 347 -21.74 -23.41 37.95
N ASN A 348 -22.18 -23.24 39.20
CA ASN A 348 -21.76 -22.11 40.04
C ASN A 348 -20.26 -22.11 40.35
N LEU A 349 -19.63 -23.29 40.44
CA LEU A 349 -18.18 -23.40 40.67
C LEU A 349 -17.41 -22.84 39.47
N LEU A 350 -17.76 -23.27 38.25
CA LEU A 350 -17.16 -22.78 37.02
C LEU A 350 -17.32 -21.26 36.87
N LYS A 351 -18.52 -20.73 37.14
CA LYS A 351 -18.77 -19.28 37.13
C LYS A 351 -17.87 -18.56 38.12
N TYR A 352 -17.73 -19.09 39.34
CA TYR A 352 -16.86 -18.51 40.35
C TYR A 352 -15.38 -18.48 39.91
N GLU A 353 -14.86 -19.57 39.36
CA GLU A 353 -13.48 -19.65 38.86
C GLU A 353 -13.22 -18.64 37.74
N ILE A 354 -14.16 -18.50 36.81
CA ILE A 354 -14.06 -17.53 35.70
C ILE A 354 -14.17 -16.09 36.20
N LYS A 355 -15.04 -15.81 37.17
CA LYS A 355 -15.11 -14.49 37.81
C LYS A 355 -13.83 -14.15 38.55
N GLN A 356 -13.22 -15.12 39.24
CA GLN A 356 -11.94 -14.92 39.91
C GLN A 356 -10.83 -14.61 38.89
N MET A 357 -10.80 -15.34 37.78
CA MET A 357 -9.92 -15.04 36.64
C MET A 357 -10.04 -13.57 36.19
N ILE A 358 -11.27 -13.10 36.00
CA ILE A 358 -11.53 -11.74 35.51
C ILE A 358 -11.10 -10.70 36.54
N ARG A 359 -11.35 -10.97 37.82
CA ARG A 359 -10.88 -10.12 38.92
C ARG A 359 -9.35 -10.05 38.96
N ASP A 360 -8.67 -11.16 38.71
CA ASP A 360 -7.21 -11.18 38.66
C ASP A 360 -6.68 -10.34 37.48
N ILE A 361 -7.34 -10.38 36.31
CA ILE A 361 -7.02 -9.51 35.16
C ILE A 361 -7.17 -8.04 35.52
N VAL A 362 -8.27 -7.67 36.16
CA VAL A 362 -8.55 -6.29 36.61
C VAL A 362 -7.46 -5.76 37.56
N ASN A 363 -6.78 -6.64 38.30
CA ASN A 363 -5.72 -6.27 39.24
C ASN A 363 -4.32 -6.25 38.63
N LEU A 364 -4.15 -6.60 37.34
CA LEU A 364 -2.85 -6.53 36.68
C LEU A 364 -2.43 -5.07 36.48
N ASP A 365 -1.17 -4.79 36.79
CA ASP A 365 -0.56 -3.47 36.57
C ASP A 365 0.04 -3.45 35.15
N GLU A 366 -0.63 -2.75 34.23
CA GLU A 366 -0.21 -2.63 32.83
C GLU A 366 1.19 -2.01 32.67
N THR A 367 1.66 -1.24 33.66
CA THR A 367 2.99 -0.60 33.62
C THR A 367 4.13 -1.56 33.95
N LYS A 368 3.80 -2.75 34.47
CA LYS A 368 4.76 -3.76 34.93
C LYS A 368 4.74 -5.05 34.09
N ILE A 369 4.03 -5.05 32.96
CA ILE A 369 3.98 -6.22 32.08
C ILE A 369 5.29 -6.31 31.28
N GLU A 370 6.07 -7.35 31.55
CA GLU A 370 7.36 -7.59 30.88
C GLU A 370 7.21 -7.75 29.37
N ASN A 371 8.13 -7.19 28.58
CA ASN A 371 8.18 -7.27 27.11
C ASN A 371 7.06 -6.52 26.35
N TYR A 372 6.12 -5.86 27.02
CA TYR A 372 5.07 -5.07 26.39
C TYR A 372 5.18 -3.59 26.78
N ASN A 373 4.91 -2.69 25.84
CA ASN A 373 4.68 -1.29 26.21
C ASN A 373 3.28 -1.14 26.81
N ILE A 374 3.07 -0.03 27.53
CA ILE A 374 1.81 0.22 28.25
C ILE A 374 0.57 0.21 27.33
N ILE A 375 0.70 0.68 26.09
CA ILE A 375 -0.43 0.80 25.15
C ILE A 375 -0.86 -0.57 24.64
N ASP A 376 0.10 -1.43 24.28
CA ASP A 376 -0.15 -2.81 23.87
C ASP A 376 -0.72 -3.65 25.01
N ALA A 377 -0.16 -3.50 26.22
CA ALA A 377 -0.68 -4.12 27.44
C ALA A 377 -2.15 -3.73 27.69
N VAL A 378 -2.46 -2.42 27.67
CA VAL A 378 -3.82 -1.90 27.84
C VAL A 378 -4.77 -2.43 26.77
N ASN A 379 -4.33 -2.48 25.51
CA ASN A 379 -5.15 -3.01 24.42
C ASN A 379 -5.50 -4.50 24.65
N ILE A 380 -4.54 -5.33 25.08
CA ILE A 380 -4.76 -6.74 25.39
C ILE A 380 -5.71 -6.90 26.59
N LEU A 381 -5.44 -6.19 27.70
CA LEU A 381 -6.26 -6.27 28.92
C LEU A 381 -7.69 -5.80 28.67
N ALA A 382 -7.89 -4.68 27.96
CA ALA A 382 -9.22 -4.17 27.63
C ALA A 382 -10.04 -5.19 26.82
N ASN A 383 -9.46 -5.77 25.76
CA ASN A 383 -10.14 -6.79 24.95
C ASN A 383 -10.49 -8.04 25.75
N SER A 384 -9.73 -8.33 26.80
CA SER A 384 -9.96 -9.48 27.67
C SER A 384 -11.16 -9.31 28.60
N LEU A 385 -11.52 -8.06 28.91
CA LEU A 385 -12.66 -7.71 29.77
C LEU A 385 -13.95 -7.46 28.98
N LEU A 386 -13.87 -7.06 27.70
CA LEU A 386 -15.05 -6.69 26.90
C LEU A 386 -16.11 -7.80 26.82
N MET A 387 -15.70 -9.02 26.48
CA MET A 387 -16.63 -10.15 26.32
C MET A 387 -17.21 -10.63 27.65
N PRO A 388 -16.43 -10.85 28.73
CA PRO A 388 -17.01 -11.19 30.01
C PRO A 388 -17.98 -10.13 30.53
N PHE A 389 -17.62 -8.84 30.46
CA PHE A 389 -18.48 -7.75 30.91
C PHE A 389 -19.80 -7.70 30.12
N ASP A 390 -19.77 -8.01 28.82
CA ASP A 390 -20.97 -8.03 27.99
C ASP A 390 -21.82 -9.30 28.22
N LEU A 391 -21.20 -10.48 28.19
CA LEU A 391 -21.90 -11.76 28.22
C LEU A 391 -22.36 -12.18 29.62
N MET A 392 -21.53 -11.94 30.64
CA MET A 392 -21.76 -12.39 32.02
C MET A 392 -22.20 -11.25 32.94
N TYR A 393 -22.64 -10.11 32.38
CA TYR A 393 -23.00 -8.90 33.14
C TYR A 393 -23.86 -9.19 34.38
N ASP A 394 -24.95 -9.97 34.20
CA ASP A 394 -25.92 -10.29 35.25
C ASP A 394 -25.37 -11.26 36.32
N GLU A 395 -24.22 -11.88 36.10
CA GLU A 395 -23.56 -12.81 37.03
C GLU A 395 -22.56 -12.10 37.96
N PHE A 396 -22.19 -10.86 37.66
CA PHE A 396 -21.28 -10.06 38.48
C PHE A 396 -22.02 -9.33 39.60
N SER A 397 -21.35 -9.15 40.72
CA SER A 397 -21.82 -8.28 41.78
C SER A 397 -21.73 -6.81 41.34
N PRO A 398 -22.50 -5.90 41.96
CA PRO A 398 -22.38 -4.47 41.70
C PRO A 398 -20.94 -3.95 41.84
N GLU A 399 -20.18 -4.44 42.82
CA GLU A 399 -18.78 -4.06 43.04
C GLU A 399 -17.87 -4.51 41.91
N GLU A 400 -18.03 -5.76 41.43
CA GLU A 400 -17.27 -6.29 40.30
C GLU A 400 -17.56 -5.49 39.01
N ILE A 401 -18.82 -5.13 38.79
CA ILE A 401 -19.23 -4.26 37.67
C ILE A 401 -18.57 -2.88 37.78
N VAL A 402 -18.56 -2.28 38.97
CA VAL A 402 -17.91 -0.97 39.20
C VAL A 402 -16.41 -1.03 38.93
N LEU A 403 -15.72 -2.07 39.37
CA LEU A 403 -14.28 -2.25 39.13
C LEU A 403 -13.96 -2.36 37.64
N MET A 404 -14.72 -3.18 36.89
CA MET A 404 -14.54 -3.29 35.44
C MET A 404 -14.83 -1.96 34.72
N LYS A 405 -15.85 -1.21 35.15
CA LYS A 405 -16.13 0.13 34.60
C LYS A 405 -14.97 1.10 34.82
N GLN A 406 -14.33 1.06 35.99
CA GLN A 406 -13.18 1.90 36.30
C GLN A 406 -11.98 1.57 35.39
N GLU A 407 -11.68 0.29 35.20
CA GLU A 407 -10.63 -0.12 34.26
C GLU A 407 -10.97 0.27 32.81
N PHE A 408 -12.22 0.16 32.37
CA PHE A 408 -12.61 0.63 31.03
C PHE A 408 -12.40 2.14 30.83
N ILE A 409 -12.68 2.96 31.86
CA ILE A 409 -12.40 4.41 31.78
C ILE A 409 -10.88 4.63 31.71
N LYS A 410 -10.11 4.00 32.59
CA LYS A 410 -8.64 4.10 32.62
C LYS A 410 -8.01 3.67 31.30
N TYR A 411 -8.38 2.50 30.78
CA TYR A 411 -7.90 1.98 29.51
C TYR A 411 -8.34 2.84 28.34
N GLY A 412 -9.59 3.30 28.32
CA GLY A 412 -10.11 4.22 27.30
C GLY A 412 -9.34 5.54 27.26
N GLU A 413 -9.01 6.12 28.42
CA GLU A 413 -8.19 7.33 28.51
C GLU A 413 -6.77 7.12 27.99
N THR A 414 -6.11 6.04 28.40
CA THR A 414 -4.76 5.70 27.93
C THR A 414 -4.71 5.52 26.42
N LEU A 415 -5.65 4.77 25.84
CA LEU A 415 -5.73 4.59 24.39
C LEU A 415 -6.04 5.91 23.69
N TYR A 416 -7.07 6.63 24.15
CA TYR A 416 -7.49 7.89 23.52
C TYR A 416 -6.37 8.93 23.51
N ASN A 417 -5.67 9.11 24.64
CA ASN A 417 -4.57 10.07 24.76
C ASN A 417 -3.42 9.71 23.82
N TYR A 418 -3.00 8.44 23.78
CA TYR A 418 -1.99 7.98 22.83
C TYR A 418 -2.37 8.30 21.38
N ILE A 419 -3.62 8.00 21.01
CA ILE A 419 -4.11 8.22 19.65
C ILE A 419 -4.08 9.73 19.31
N ILE A 420 -4.64 10.62 20.14
CA ILE A 420 -4.69 12.05 19.82
C ILE A 420 -3.31 12.75 19.84
N GLU A 421 -2.34 12.18 20.55
CA GLU A 421 -0.98 12.72 20.64
C GLU A 421 -0.08 12.30 19.46
N ASN A 422 -0.46 11.26 18.71
CA ASN A 422 0.34 10.71 17.61
C ASN A 422 -0.39 10.75 16.25
N PRO A 423 -0.78 11.93 15.73
CA PRO A 423 -1.56 12.05 14.51
C PRO A 423 -0.84 11.61 13.23
N SER A 424 0.50 11.55 13.23
CA SER A 424 1.30 10.95 12.15
C SER A 424 1.11 9.43 12.06
N GLU A 425 0.67 8.77 13.14
CA GLU A 425 0.53 7.32 13.24
C GLU A 425 -0.89 6.81 12.94
N TYR A 426 -1.84 7.67 12.54
CA TYR A 426 -3.23 7.27 12.28
C TYR A 426 -3.39 6.23 11.16
N ARG A 427 -2.42 6.09 10.26
CA ARG A 427 -2.47 5.03 9.24
C ARG A 427 -1.65 3.80 9.62
N ASN A 428 -1.15 3.71 10.85
CA ASN A 428 -0.42 2.55 11.38
C ASN A 428 -1.39 1.44 11.83
N LYS A 429 -1.05 0.17 11.56
CA LYS A 429 -1.82 -1.01 11.96
C LYS A 429 -2.14 -1.05 13.46
N ASN A 430 -1.20 -0.69 14.32
CA ASN A 430 -1.37 -0.72 15.77
C ASN A 430 -2.36 0.34 16.23
N THR A 431 -2.28 1.56 15.68
CA THR A 431 -3.25 2.62 15.95
C THR A 431 -4.67 2.21 15.57
N ILE A 432 -4.84 1.49 14.45
CA ILE A 432 -6.16 0.95 14.07
C ILE A 432 -6.69 -0.02 15.13
N LYS A 433 -5.85 -0.96 15.60
CA LYS A 433 -6.20 -1.86 16.72
C LYS A 433 -6.66 -1.06 17.94
N TYR A 434 -5.91 -0.04 18.34
CA TYR A 434 -6.25 0.80 19.50
C TYR A 434 -7.56 1.58 19.32
N VAL A 435 -7.80 2.16 18.14
CA VAL A 435 -9.04 2.90 17.83
C VAL A 435 -10.25 1.98 17.84
N THR A 436 -10.12 0.75 17.30
CA THR A 436 -11.20 -0.25 17.34
C THR A 436 -11.49 -0.68 18.77
N THR A 437 -10.48 -0.96 19.59
CA THR A 437 -10.64 -1.28 21.02
C THR A 437 -11.32 -0.15 21.79
N LEU A 438 -10.87 1.10 21.58
CA LEU A 438 -11.51 2.29 22.16
C LEU A 438 -12.99 2.36 21.77
N GLY A 439 -13.30 2.08 20.51
CA GLY A 439 -14.67 2.05 20.00
C GLY A 439 -15.53 0.97 20.65
N LEU A 440 -14.97 -0.24 20.85
CA LEU A 440 -15.65 -1.35 21.52
C LEU A 440 -15.92 -1.05 23.00
N ILE A 441 -14.93 -0.48 23.72
CA ILE A 441 -15.10 0.01 25.09
C ILE A 441 -16.24 1.02 25.12
N ALA A 442 -16.23 2.00 24.21
CA ALA A 442 -17.23 3.04 24.19
C ALA A 442 -18.64 2.48 23.91
N ILE A 443 -18.80 1.58 22.93
CA ILE A 443 -20.09 0.92 22.67
C ILE A 443 -20.60 0.17 23.90
N ASN A 444 -19.71 -0.55 24.59
CA ASN A 444 -20.06 -1.33 25.78
C ASN A 444 -20.49 -0.42 26.95
N MET A 445 -19.79 0.70 27.14
CA MET A 445 -20.01 1.68 28.21
C MET A 445 -21.13 2.70 27.93
N LEU A 446 -21.59 2.85 26.67
CA LEU A 446 -22.76 3.67 26.35
C LEU A 446 -24.03 3.18 27.07
N ASN A 447 -24.10 1.89 27.41
CA ASN A 447 -25.18 1.30 28.19
C ASN A 447 -25.11 1.64 29.70
N GLU A 448 -23.98 2.19 30.17
CA GLU A 448 -23.64 2.20 31.60
C GLU A 448 -23.86 3.54 32.33
N ASN A 449 -24.39 4.58 31.69
CA ASN A 449 -24.71 5.91 32.27
C ASN A 449 -23.58 6.55 33.13
N VAL A 450 -22.34 6.10 32.99
CA VAL A 450 -21.13 6.68 33.63
C VAL A 450 -20.36 7.45 32.57
N ASN A 451 -19.79 8.61 32.93
CA ASN A 451 -18.88 9.43 32.10
C ASN A 451 -19.31 9.58 30.62
N GLN A 452 -20.61 9.80 30.42
CA GLN A 452 -21.26 9.62 29.12
C GLN A 452 -20.73 10.56 28.04
N ASP A 453 -20.36 11.79 28.37
CA ASP A 453 -19.80 12.72 27.40
C ASP A 453 -18.45 12.25 26.85
N GLN A 454 -17.58 11.74 27.72
CA GLN A 454 -16.28 11.18 27.32
C GLN A 454 -16.47 9.91 26.47
N ILE A 455 -17.33 8.99 26.91
CA ILE A 455 -17.63 7.75 26.19
C ILE A 455 -18.26 8.02 24.83
N ARG A 456 -19.20 8.98 24.73
CA ARG A 456 -19.76 9.42 23.45
C ARG A 456 -18.66 9.97 22.55
N ASN A 457 -17.78 10.82 23.06
CA ASN A 457 -16.67 11.37 22.28
C ASN A 457 -15.74 10.27 21.75
N TRP A 458 -15.41 9.26 22.56
CA TRP A 458 -14.63 8.10 22.12
C TRP A 458 -15.34 7.31 21.02
N HIS A 459 -16.62 6.99 21.23
CA HIS A 459 -17.43 6.29 20.25
C HIS A 459 -17.48 7.04 18.92
N TYR A 460 -17.76 8.35 18.97
CA TYR A 460 -17.82 9.22 17.80
C TYR A 460 -16.50 9.29 17.06
N PHE A 461 -15.40 9.46 17.80
CA PHE A 461 -14.07 9.47 17.24
C PHE A 461 -13.78 8.16 16.52
N SER A 462 -13.93 7.02 17.21
CA SER A 462 -13.65 5.71 16.62
C SER A 462 -14.50 5.44 15.39
N MET A 463 -15.80 5.75 15.42
CA MET A 463 -16.69 5.54 14.28
C MET A 463 -16.30 6.39 13.08
N ASN A 464 -16.12 7.70 13.28
CA ASN A 464 -15.81 8.63 12.19
C ASN A 464 -14.41 8.39 11.63
N TYR A 465 -13.44 8.09 12.50
CA TYR A 465 -12.10 7.68 12.11
C TYR A 465 -12.16 6.40 11.28
N ILE A 466 -12.85 5.36 11.75
CA ILE A 466 -12.92 4.09 11.06
C ILE A 466 -13.62 4.26 9.71
N ASN A 467 -14.71 5.02 9.62
CA ASN A 467 -15.36 5.28 8.34
C ASN A 467 -14.50 6.12 7.38
N SER A 468 -13.74 7.10 7.89
CA SER A 468 -13.03 8.06 7.04
C SER A 468 -11.60 7.64 6.66
N MET A 469 -10.95 6.85 7.52
CA MET A 469 -9.57 6.38 7.34
C MET A 469 -9.48 4.89 7.05
N VAL A 470 -10.28 4.08 7.73
CA VAL A 470 -10.10 2.63 7.76
C VAL A 470 -10.95 1.94 6.70
N PHE A 471 -12.21 2.35 6.51
CA PHE A 471 -13.02 1.84 5.40
C PHE A 471 -12.44 2.25 4.04
N SER A 472 -11.68 3.34 3.98
CA SER A 472 -10.90 3.72 2.79
C SER A 472 -9.61 2.93 2.59
N MET A 473 -9.18 2.11 3.57
CA MET A 473 -8.09 1.15 3.35
C MET A 473 -8.53 -0.02 2.49
N PHE A 474 -9.82 -0.34 2.53
CA PHE A 474 -10.45 -1.26 1.59
C PHE A 474 -10.90 -0.46 0.37
N GLU A 475 -10.36 -0.82 -0.77
CA GLU A 475 -10.79 -0.24 -2.03
C GLU A 475 -12.17 -0.79 -2.42
N SER A 476 -12.83 -0.20 -3.43
CA SER A 476 -14.16 -0.67 -3.86
C SER A 476 -14.13 -2.13 -4.34
N ASP A 477 -12.99 -2.64 -4.80
CA ASP A 477 -12.78 -4.04 -5.16
C ASP A 477 -12.44 -4.94 -3.95
N GLY A 478 -12.48 -4.39 -2.73
CA GLY A 478 -12.18 -5.08 -1.47
C GLY A 478 -10.70 -5.29 -1.20
N SER A 479 -9.83 -4.84 -2.11
CA SER A 479 -8.39 -5.00 -1.94
C SER A 479 -7.86 -4.21 -0.75
N PHE A 480 -6.92 -4.83 -0.05
CA PHE A 480 -6.23 -4.25 1.09
C PHE A 480 -4.82 -3.84 0.65
N LYS A 481 -4.41 -2.60 0.97
CA LYS A 481 -3.14 -2.02 0.50
C LYS A 481 -1.88 -2.58 1.16
N SER A 482 -1.99 -3.37 2.23
CA SER A 482 -0.83 -3.95 2.92
C SER A 482 -0.69 -5.47 2.71
N SER A 483 0.41 -6.03 3.23
CA SER A 483 0.65 -7.48 3.23
C SER A 483 -0.47 -8.28 3.90
N ILE A 484 -0.70 -9.49 3.40
CA ILE A 484 -1.80 -10.37 3.82
C ILE A 484 -1.49 -11.12 5.10
N SER A 485 -0.22 -11.44 5.38
CA SER A 485 0.11 -12.14 6.63
C SER A 485 -0.17 -11.31 7.87
N GLU A 486 -0.21 -9.98 7.75
CA GLU A 486 -0.63 -9.06 8.81
C GLU A 486 -2.03 -8.48 8.55
N ALA A 487 -2.67 -8.86 7.45
CA ALA A 487 -3.97 -8.31 7.12
C ALA A 487 -5.01 -8.72 8.15
N PHE A 488 -4.97 -9.94 8.71
CA PHE A 488 -5.97 -10.36 9.71
C PHE A 488 -5.81 -9.65 11.05
N ASP A 489 -4.59 -9.29 11.44
CA ASP A 489 -4.30 -8.43 12.59
C ASP A 489 -4.99 -7.06 12.50
N THR A 490 -5.31 -6.61 11.28
CA THR A 490 -6.01 -5.36 11.03
C THR A 490 -7.49 -5.58 10.69
N ILE A 491 -7.80 -6.54 9.81
CA ILE A 491 -9.15 -6.89 9.33
C ILE A 491 -10.03 -7.39 10.48
N MET A 492 -9.52 -8.27 11.36
CA MET A 492 -10.33 -8.84 12.45
C MET A 492 -10.85 -7.78 13.42
N PRO A 493 -10.02 -6.86 13.98
CA PRO A 493 -10.52 -5.77 14.81
C PRO A 493 -11.53 -4.87 14.10
N ILE A 494 -11.32 -4.56 12.81
CA ILE A 494 -12.24 -3.74 12.01
C ILE A 494 -13.60 -4.42 11.85
N LEU A 495 -13.60 -5.70 11.45
CA LEU A 495 -14.83 -6.47 11.28
C LEU A 495 -15.55 -6.69 12.61
N THR A 496 -14.80 -6.88 13.70
CA THR A 496 -15.36 -6.97 15.06
C THR A 496 -16.10 -5.70 15.42
N TYR A 497 -15.48 -4.53 15.26
CA TYR A 497 -16.13 -3.25 15.55
C TYR A 497 -17.32 -2.97 14.62
N ALA A 498 -17.19 -3.28 13.32
CA ALA A 498 -18.29 -3.19 12.36
C ALA A 498 -19.49 -4.08 12.75
N LEU A 499 -19.22 -5.30 13.23
CA LEU A 499 -20.24 -6.20 13.74
C LEU A 499 -20.91 -5.65 14.99
N SER A 500 -20.14 -5.11 15.95
CA SER A 500 -20.69 -4.47 17.14
C SER A 500 -21.62 -3.32 16.76
N LEU A 501 -21.20 -2.42 15.86
CA LEU A 501 -22.00 -1.31 15.35
C LEU A 501 -23.32 -1.77 14.69
N LYS A 502 -23.30 -2.91 14.00
CA LYS A 502 -24.49 -3.52 13.40
C LYS A 502 -25.42 -4.11 14.46
N ASN A 503 -24.88 -4.91 15.39
CA ASN A 503 -25.65 -5.56 16.45
C ASN A 503 -26.43 -4.53 17.28
N VAL A 504 -25.82 -3.38 17.50
CA VAL A 504 -26.42 -2.27 18.25
C VAL A 504 -27.28 -1.33 17.40
N GLY A 505 -27.41 -1.58 16.09
CA GLY A 505 -28.23 -0.78 15.19
C GLY A 505 -27.72 0.63 14.92
N ILE A 506 -26.43 0.91 15.14
CA ILE A 506 -25.83 2.23 14.85
C ILE A 506 -25.47 2.34 13.38
N PHE A 507 -24.76 1.36 12.82
CA PHE A 507 -24.28 1.40 11.44
C PHE A 507 -24.02 0.00 10.88
N ASP A 508 -24.53 -0.30 9.68
CA ASP A 508 -24.25 -1.57 8.98
C ASP A 508 -23.15 -1.38 7.94
N ALA A 509 -21.89 -1.50 8.36
CA ALA A 509 -20.74 -1.40 7.47
C ALA A 509 -20.72 -2.47 6.37
N PHE A 510 -21.36 -3.63 6.60
CA PHE A 510 -21.44 -4.71 5.61
C PHE A 510 -22.38 -4.38 4.43
N SER A 511 -23.11 -3.27 4.50
CA SER A 511 -23.85 -2.73 3.36
C SER A 511 -22.94 -2.02 2.35
N LEU A 512 -21.73 -1.58 2.76
CA LEU A 512 -20.78 -0.90 1.90
C LEU A 512 -20.12 -1.87 0.92
N GLU A 513 -19.96 -1.43 -0.33
CA GLU A 513 -19.34 -2.24 -1.40
C GLU A 513 -17.91 -2.69 -1.04
N SER A 514 -17.11 -1.81 -0.44
CA SER A 514 -15.74 -2.15 -0.01
C SER A 514 -15.70 -3.30 0.99
N PHE A 515 -16.66 -3.35 1.93
CA PHE A 515 -16.77 -4.43 2.92
C PHE A 515 -17.30 -5.72 2.31
N ARG A 516 -18.31 -5.63 1.44
CA ARG A 516 -18.85 -6.79 0.70
C ARG A 516 -17.78 -7.46 -0.14
N ASN A 517 -16.85 -6.70 -0.69
CA ASN A 517 -15.80 -7.20 -1.56
C ASN A 517 -14.53 -7.67 -0.83
N ILE A 518 -14.41 -7.50 0.51
CA ILE A 518 -13.28 -8.06 1.28
C ILE A 518 -13.16 -9.57 1.04
N GLY A 519 -14.30 -10.29 1.02
CA GLY A 519 -14.32 -11.73 0.78
C GLY A 519 -13.80 -12.10 -0.61
N LYS A 520 -14.10 -11.29 -1.63
CA LYS A 520 -13.60 -11.46 -3.00
C LYS A 520 -12.08 -11.37 -3.02
N TYR A 521 -11.50 -10.33 -2.42
CA TYR A 521 -10.05 -10.21 -2.25
C TYR A 521 -9.47 -11.42 -1.50
N LEU A 522 -9.99 -11.77 -0.33
CA LEU A 522 -9.47 -12.88 0.48
C LEU A 522 -9.58 -14.25 -0.20
N SER A 523 -10.62 -14.47 -1.02
CA SER A 523 -10.82 -15.74 -1.73
C SER A 523 -9.78 -16.01 -2.81
N ILE A 524 -9.28 -14.95 -3.45
CA ILE A 524 -8.38 -15.02 -4.61
C ILE A 524 -6.91 -14.96 -4.19
N VAL A 525 -6.66 -14.27 -3.09
CA VAL A 525 -5.32 -13.89 -2.65
C VAL A 525 -4.79 -14.83 -1.57
N GLY A 526 -5.64 -15.71 -1.05
CA GLY A 526 -5.20 -16.96 -0.48
C GLY A 526 -6.04 -18.10 -0.98
N TYR A 527 -5.47 -19.07 -1.66
CA TYR A 527 -6.21 -20.07 -2.42
C TYR A 527 -6.47 -21.35 -1.59
N PRO A 528 -7.64 -22.01 -1.75
CA PRO A 528 -7.99 -23.25 -1.03
C PRO A 528 -7.00 -24.42 -1.16
N SER A 529 -6.16 -24.43 -2.20
CA SER A 529 -5.06 -25.41 -2.41
C SER A 529 -3.87 -25.27 -1.46
N GLY A 530 -3.89 -24.27 -0.58
CA GLY A 530 -2.78 -23.97 0.30
C GLY A 530 -1.71 -23.07 -0.35
N TYR A 531 -2.03 -22.35 -1.42
CA TYR A 531 -1.14 -21.31 -1.98
C TYR A 531 -1.68 -19.91 -1.67
N THR A 532 -0.93 -19.08 -0.97
CA THR A 532 -1.27 -17.66 -0.76
C THR A 532 -0.45 -16.78 -1.68
N LEU A 533 -1.09 -15.76 -2.28
CA LEU A 533 -0.37 -14.72 -2.98
C LEU A 533 0.61 -14.06 -1.99
N PRO A 534 1.91 -14.05 -2.28
CA PRO A 534 2.89 -13.30 -1.51
C PRO A 534 2.76 -11.81 -1.85
N ILE A 535 1.64 -11.16 -1.50
CA ILE A 535 1.57 -9.69 -1.54
C ILE A 535 2.18 -9.20 -0.24
N GLY A 536 3.37 -8.58 -0.31
CA GLY A 536 4.09 -8.00 0.82
C GLY A 536 4.80 -9.03 1.71
N TYR A 537 5.38 -8.59 2.85
CA TYR A 537 6.11 -9.53 3.74
C TYR A 537 5.11 -10.50 4.30
N THR A 538 5.19 -11.73 3.82
CA THR A 538 4.49 -12.85 4.41
C THR A 538 5.42 -13.44 5.46
N ALA A 539 4.99 -13.59 6.72
CA ALA A 539 5.78 -14.34 7.69
C ALA A 539 5.92 -15.80 7.22
N ILE A 540 7.04 -16.17 6.60
CA ILE A 540 7.23 -17.50 6.02
C ILE A 540 7.97 -18.39 7.00
N TYR A 541 7.24 -18.94 7.99
CA TYR A 541 7.75 -20.08 8.75
C TYR A 541 7.37 -21.37 8.01
N ASN A 542 8.38 -22.14 7.57
CA ASN A 542 8.30 -23.52 7.08
C ASN A 542 7.05 -23.89 6.24
N ARG A 543 7.08 -23.64 4.92
CA ARG A 543 6.02 -24.06 3.97
C ARG A 543 6.03 -25.57 3.65
N SER A 544 6.10 -26.47 4.63
CA SER A 544 5.81 -27.90 4.39
C SER A 544 4.31 -28.24 4.50
N LYS A 545 3.51 -27.33 5.06
CA LYS A 545 2.05 -27.23 4.99
C LYS A 545 1.74 -25.83 5.52
N LEU A 546 1.15 -24.96 4.71
CA LEU A 546 0.90 -23.58 5.12
C LEU A 546 -0.13 -23.55 6.27
N ARG A 547 0.36 -23.53 7.51
CA ARG A 547 -0.28 -22.88 8.66
C ARG A 547 -0.27 -21.36 8.41
N PHE A 548 -0.97 -20.93 7.36
CA PHE A 548 -1.56 -19.60 7.35
C PHE A 548 -2.72 -19.62 8.35
N ASP A 549 -3.15 -18.46 8.87
CA ASP A 549 -4.28 -18.34 9.79
C ASP A 549 -5.62 -18.82 9.17
N THR A 550 -5.72 -20.12 8.95
CA THR A 550 -6.88 -20.87 8.44
C THR A 550 -8.05 -20.64 9.37
N GLY A 551 -7.81 -20.48 10.67
CA GLY A 551 -8.79 -20.04 11.66
C GLY A 551 -9.32 -18.63 11.41
N ALA A 552 -8.47 -17.62 11.27
CA ALA A 552 -8.90 -16.24 11.04
C ALA A 552 -9.65 -16.10 9.72
N ARG A 553 -9.09 -16.65 8.64
CA ARG A 553 -9.71 -16.59 7.33
C ARG A 553 -11.02 -17.37 7.28
N ASN A 554 -11.10 -18.54 7.92
CA ASN A 554 -12.36 -19.28 8.06
C ASN A 554 -13.43 -18.41 8.75
N ALA A 555 -13.10 -17.82 9.91
CA ALA A 555 -14.03 -16.99 10.66
C ALA A 555 -14.50 -15.78 9.84
N VAL A 556 -13.57 -15.04 9.21
CA VAL A 556 -13.89 -13.86 8.38
C VAL A 556 -14.74 -14.23 7.18
N MET A 557 -14.36 -15.25 6.42
CA MET A 557 -15.08 -15.65 5.21
C MET A 557 -16.48 -16.18 5.55
N GLU A 558 -16.63 -16.88 6.68
CA GLU A 558 -17.93 -17.31 7.16
C GLU A 558 -18.81 -16.12 7.56
N LEU A 559 -18.28 -15.16 8.33
CA LEU A 559 -18.99 -13.92 8.68
C LEU A 559 -19.48 -13.19 7.42
N LEU A 560 -18.57 -12.96 6.47
CA LEU A 560 -18.87 -12.24 5.23
C LEU A 560 -19.88 -13.00 4.36
N SER A 561 -19.80 -14.33 4.29
CA SER A 561 -20.76 -15.13 3.54
C SER A 561 -22.19 -14.93 4.02
N LYS A 562 -22.38 -14.75 5.34
CA LYS A 562 -23.68 -14.53 5.96
C LYS A 562 -24.15 -13.09 5.83
N MET A 563 -23.24 -12.14 6.04
CA MET A 563 -23.56 -10.72 5.93
C MET A 563 -23.88 -10.29 4.50
N CYS A 564 -23.23 -10.92 3.52
CA CYS A 564 -23.36 -10.58 2.09
C CYS A 564 -24.24 -11.58 1.32
N ALA A 565 -24.64 -12.69 1.94
CA ALA A 565 -25.33 -13.81 1.30
C ALA A 565 -24.58 -14.37 0.07
N ASP A 566 -23.26 -14.56 0.19
CA ASP A 566 -22.37 -14.91 -0.93
C ASP A 566 -21.91 -16.39 -0.88
N PRO A 567 -22.34 -17.22 -1.86
CA PRO A 567 -21.94 -18.63 -2.00
C PRO A 567 -20.43 -18.87 -2.08
N LEU A 568 -19.69 -17.98 -2.75
CA LEU A 568 -18.25 -18.12 -2.90
C LEU A 568 -17.55 -18.03 -1.56
N TYR A 569 -17.97 -17.09 -0.72
CA TYR A 569 -17.36 -16.89 0.58
C TYR A 569 -17.64 -18.07 1.51
N LYS A 570 -18.88 -18.60 1.45
CA LYS A 570 -19.27 -19.80 2.19
C LYS A 570 -18.45 -21.02 1.76
N ASN A 571 -18.32 -21.22 0.45
CA ASN A 571 -17.54 -22.31 -0.10
C ASN A 571 -16.07 -22.24 0.35
N TYR A 572 -15.48 -21.05 0.30
CA TYR A 572 -14.12 -20.82 0.78
C TYR A 572 -13.97 -21.12 2.28
N ALA A 573 -14.92 -20.65 3.10
CA ALA A 573 -14.92 -20.91 4.54
C ALA A 573 -14.90 -22.42 4.83
N VAL A 574 -15.69 -23.23 4.09
CA VAL A 574 -15.68 -24.70 4.20
C VAL A 574 -14.33 -25.30 3.84
N PHE A 575 -13.64 -24.80 2.81
CA PHE A 575 -12.31 -25.29 2.44
C PHE A 575 -11.23 -24.95 3.46
N ALA A 576 -11.18 -23.71 3.94
CA ALA A 576 -10.20 -23.26 4.94
C ALA A 576 -10.32 -23.99 6.29
N GLN A 577 -11.38 -24.77 6.48
CA GLN A 577 -11.71 -25.46 7.72
C GLN A 577 -10.78 -26.64 8.05
N SER A 578 -10.14 -27.30 7.08
CA SER A 578 -9.37 -28.53 7.32
C SER A 578 -8.11 -28.34 8.19
N GLU A 579 -7.76 -27.09 8.50
CA GLU A 579 -6.50 -26.72 9.14
C GLU A 579 -6.67 -25.78 10.35
N ALA A 580 -7.91 -25.46 10.75
CA ALA A 580 -8.20 -24.46 11.79
C ALA A 580 -8.29 -25.07 13.20
N ALA A 581 -7.35 -24.74 14.09
CA ALA A 581 -7.38 -25.09 15.52
C ALA A 581 -6.64 -24.10 16.44
N ASP A 582 -6.34 -22.89 15.96
CA ASP A 582 -5.67 -21.87 16.79
C ASP A 582 -6.66 -21.20 17.77
N ILE A 583 -6.30 -21.17 19.05
CA ILE A 583 -7.07 -20.51 20.11
C ILE A 583 -7.37 -19.04 19.79
N ARG A 584 -6.45 -18.34 19.13
CA ARG A 584 -6.59 -16.92 18.79
C ARG A 584 -7.85 -16.62 17.97
N TYR A 585 -8.32 -17.60 17.19
CA TYR A 585 -9.45 -17.42 16.27
C TYR A 585 -10.68 -18.28 16.61
N LEU A 586 -10.51 -19.28 17.49
CA LEU A 586 -11.59 -20.17 17.95
C LEU A 586 -12.87 -19.45 18.44
N PRO A 587 -12.81 -18.41 19.30
CA PRO A 587 -14.05 -17.74 19.74
C PRO A 587 -14.81 -17.10 18.59
N TYR A 588 -14.12 -16.47 17.64
CA TYR A 588 -14.73 -15.85 16.46
C TYR A 588 -15.32 -16.89 15.51
N ALA A 589 -14.59 -17.97 15.24
CA ALA A 589 -15.07 -19.10 14.45
C ALA A 589 -16.27 -19.82 15.09
N LEU A 590 -16.49 -19.68 16.40
CA LEU A 590 -17.71 -20.17 17.05
C LEU A 590 -18.86 -19.15 16.91
N MET A 591 -18.63 -17.88 17.23
CA MET A 591 -19.69 -16.86 17.24
C MET A 591 -20.17 -16.50 15.83
N TRP A 592 -19.25 -16.22 14.90
CA TRP A 592 -19.58 -15.73 13.57
C TRP A 592 -20.16 -16.83 12.67
N ASN A 593 -19.74 -18.09 12.88
CA ASN A 593 -20.29 -19.25 12.17
C ASN A 593 -21.75 -19.55 12.53
N ASN A 594 -22.37 -18.81 13.46
CA ASN A 594 -23.79 -18.96 13.83
C ASN A 594 -24.67 -17.76 13.47
N TYR A 595 -24.14 -16.67 12.93
CA TYR A 595 -24.97 -15.54 12.51
C TYR A 595 -26.03 -15.98 11.45
N TYR A 596 -27.32 -15.65 11.64
CA TYR A 596 -28.47 -16.03 10.78
C TYR A 596 -28.64 -17.53 10.45
N LEU A 597 -29.06 -18.34 11.42
CA LEU A 597 -29.17 -19.82 11.41
C LEU A 597 -30.13 -20.51 10.42
N ARG A 598 -30.06 -20.16 9.16
CA ARG A 598 -30.12 -21.20 8.13
C ARG A 598 -28.91 -20.96 7.24
N ASP A 599 -28.15 -22.02 6.95
CA ASP A 599 -27.22 -22.06 5.81
C ASP A 599 -28.04 -21.89 4.51
N ASN A 600 -28.64 -20.72 4.32
CA ASN A 600 -29.41 -20.33 3.14
C ASN A 600 -28.46 -20.04 1.98
N VAL A 601 -27.18 -19.80 2.29
CA VAL A 601 -26.13 -19.57 1.32
C VAL A 601 -25.59 -20.93 0.90
N ASN A 602 -26.02 -21.37 -0.28
CA ASN A 602 -25.55 -22.62 -0.86
C ASN A 602 -24.02 -22.59 -1.04
N SER A 603 -23.32 -23.67 -0.69
CA SER A 603 -21.88 -23.80 -0.92
C SER A 603 -21.54 -24.24 -2.36
N ASN A 604 -22.55 -24.56 -3.17
CA ASN A 604 -22.40 -24.78 -4.60
C ASN A 604 -22.32 -23.43 -5.31
N VAL A 605 -21.17 -23.18 -5.92
CA VAL A 605 -20.86 -21.93 -6.63
C VAL A 605 -20.68 -22.32 -8.08
N ASP A 606 -21.43 -21.68 -8.97
CA ASP A 606 -21.10 -21.62 -10.39
C ASP A 606 -19.88 -20.71 -10.58
N PHE A 607 -18.95 -21.10 -11.45
CA PHE A 607 -17.65 -20.48 -11.62
C PHE A 607 -17.71 -18.94 -11.72
N GLN A 608 -17.01 -18.24 -10.82
CA GLN A 608 -16.86 -16.79 -10.86
C GLN A 608 -15.39 -16.42 -10.63
N TYR A 609 -14.93 -15.41 -11.39
CA TYR A 609 -13.58 -14.84 -11.36
C TYR A 609 -12.45 -15.64 -12.03
N GLU A 610 -12.69 -16.17 -13.24
CA GLU A 610 -11.60 -16.70 -14.08
C GLU A 610 -10.47 -15.68 -14.30
N THR A 611 -10.83 -14.40 -14.27
CA THR A 611 -9.91 -13.28 -14.38
C THR A 611 -10.36 -12.15 -13.47
N LEU A 612 -9.41 -11.51 -12.79
CA LEU A 612 -9.66 -10.34 -11.95
C LEU A 612 -8.57 -9.29 -12.13
N LEU A 613 -8.97 -8.02 -12.22
CA LEU A 613 -8.10 -6.87 -12.04
C LEU A 613 -8.43 -6.17 -10.72
N LEU A 614 -7.47 -6.14 -9.81
CA LEU A 614 -7.51 -5.30 -8.61
C LEU A 614 -6.90 -3.94 -8.97
N LYS A 615 -7.75 -3.05 -9.52
CA LYS A 615 -7.32 -1.83 -10.23
C LYS A 615 -6.51 -0.87 -9.35
N LYS A 616 -6.77 -0.84 -8.05
CA LYS A 616 -6.12 0.13 -7.16
C LYS A 616 -4.73 -0.32 -6.70
N ILE A 617 -4.59 -1.59 -6.34
CA ILE A 617 -3.28 -2.19 -6.05
C ILE A 617 -2.50 -2.61 -7.31
N GLN A 618 -3.15 -2.56 -8.48
CA GLN A 618 -2.58 -2.86 -9.79
C GLN A 618 -2.06 -4.30 -9.88
N THR A 619 -2.95 -5.26 -9.61
CA THR A 619 -2.68 -6.70 -9.69
C THR A 619 -3.69 -7.37 -10.62
N ALA A 620 -3.20 -8.14 -11.60
CA ALA A 620 -4.02 -8.94 -12.50
C ALA A 620 -3.88 -10.42 -12.18
N ILE A 621 -4.99 -11.16 -12.17
CA ILE A 621 -5.03 -12.56 -11.74
C ILE A 621 -5.82 -13.38 -12.76
N TYR A 622 -5.29 -14.56 -13.09
CA TYR A 622 -5.95 -15.59 -13.86
C TYR A 622 -6.01 -16.89 -13.05
N ASN A 623 -7.18 -17.52 -13.00
CA ASN A 623 -7.37 -18.84 -12.41
C ASN A 623 -8.56 -19.58 -13.03
N GLU A 624 -8.37 -20.81 -13.49
CA GLU A 624 -9.44 -21.55 -14.19
C GLU A 624 -10.48 -22.18 -13.26
N ASN A 625 -10.09 -22.59 -12.05
CA ASN A 625 -11.00 -23.24 -11.11
C ASN A 625 -10.49 -23.14 -9.67
N ILE A 626 -11.01 -22.17 -8.92
CA ILE A 626 -10.50 -21.81 -7.59
C ILE A 626 -10.59 -22.92 -6.53
N LYS A 627 -11.39 -23.95 -6.78
CA LYS A 627 -11.61 -25.07 -5.85
C LYS A 627 -10.60 -26.19 -6.04
N THR A 628 -9.89 -26.19 -7.16
CA THR A 628 -9.15 -27.36 -7.61
C THR A 628 -7.66 -27.15 -7.37
N LEU A 629 -7.04 -28.05 -6.59
CA LEU A 629 -5.65 -27.88 -6.16
C LEU A 629 -4.71 -27.65 -7.33
N ASN A 630 -4.88 -28.40 -8.41
CA ASN A 630 -4.02 -28.42 -9.58
C ASN A 630 -4.46 -27.48 -10.73
N ALA A 631 -5.40 -26.57 -10.49
CA ALA A 631 -5.81 -25.60 -11.51
C ALA A 631 -4.67 -24.59 -11.79
N PRO A 632 -4.50 -24.14 -13.04
CA PRO A 632 -3.51 -23.12 -13.34
C PRO A 632 -3.83 -21.79 -12.67
N TYR A 633 -2.77 -21.09 -12.27
CA TYR A 633 -2.85 -19.80 -11.60
C TYR A 633 -1.68 -18.91 -12.02
N LEU A 634 -1.99 -17.68 -12.43
CA LEU A 634 -1.02 -16.64 -12.74
C LEU A 634 -1.46 -15.34 -12.06
N ALA A 635 -0.56 -14.72 -11.31
CA ALA A 635 -0.76 -13.37 -10.81
C ALA A 635 0.39 -12.46 -11.23
N VAL A 636 0.03 -11.29 -11.76
CA VAL A 636 0.92 -10.26 -12.27
C VAL A 636 0.80 -9.04 -11.35
N TYR A 637 1.92 -8.65 -10.75
CA TYR A 637 2.00 -7.51 -9.83
C TYR A 637 2.65 -6.33 -10.53
N ALA A 638 1.85 -5.40 -11.04
CA ALA A 638 2.41 -4.11 -11.43
C ALA A 638 2.74 -3.29 -10.18
N LYS A 639 1.85 -3.26 -9.18
CA LYS A 639 1.93 -2.42 -7.96
C LYS A 639 1.75 -0.94 -8.20
N GLY A 640 0.58 -0.46 -7.77
CA GLY A 640 0.17 0.94 -7.86
C GLY A 640 1.03 1.89 -7.02
N ARG A 641 0.63 3.17 -7.02
CA ARG A 641 1.36 4.20 -6.27
C ARG A 641 1.28 3.96 -4.77
N ASN A 642 2.43 3.92 -4.12
CA ASN A 642 2.51 3.98 -2.66
C ASN A 642 2.11 5.38 -2.22
N THR A 643 0.85 5.54 -1.80
CA THR A 643 0.35 6.78 -1.19
C THR A 643 0.70 6.88 0.29
N ASP A 644 1.13 5.78 0.91
CA ASP A 644 1.22 5.64 2.36
C ASP A 644 2.55 4.98 2.76
N ASN A 645 3.37 5.72 3.51
CA ASN A 645 4.57 5.18 4.18
C ASN A 645 4.22 4.29 5.39
N SER A 646 2.96 4.32 5.85
CA SER A 646 2.54 3.81 7.15
C SER A 646 2.16 2.33 7.16
N LEU A 647 2.03 1.71 5.99
CA LEU A 647 1.78 0.28 5.85
C LEU A 647 3.11 -0.38 5.52
N GLY A 648 3.99 -0.38 6.54
CA GLY A 648 5.22 -1.13 6.52
C GLY A 648 4.93 -2.54 5.99
N LEU A 649 5.87 -3.05 5.17
CA LEU A 649 5.85 -4.33 4.45
C LEU A 649 5.54 -4.29 2.94
N ASN A 650 5.56 -3.12 2.29
CA ASN A 650 5.65 -3.07 0.83
C ASN A 650 7.01 -3.59 0.35
N HIS A 651 7.00 -4.41 -0.69
CA HIS A 651 8.18 -5.06 -1.27
C HIS A 651 8.69 -4.29 -2.49
N ASN A 652 9.90 -4.63 -2.93
CA ASN A 652 10.49 -4.17 -4.20
C ASN A 652 10.19 -5.13 -5.38
N ASP A 653 9.09 -5.86 -5.26
CA ASP A 653 8.45 -6.77 -6.23
C ASP A 653 7.55 -6.02 -7.25
N ARG A 654 7.84 -4.76 -7.53
CA ARG A 654 7.15 -4.03 -8.62
C ARG A 654 7.44 -4.74 -9.94
N MET A 655 6.42 -4.83 -10.79
CA MET A 655 6.48 -5.55 -12.07
C MET A 655 6.72 -7.06 -11.93
N SER A 656 6.59 -7.66 -10.75
CA SER A 656 6.84 -9.08 -10.52
C SER A 656 5.64 -9.99 -10.84
N PHE A 657 5.79 -11.31 -10.70
CA PHE A 657 4.71 -12.28 -10.96
C PHE A 657 4.93 -13.61 -10.25
N VAL A 658 3.86 -14.39 -10.09
CA VAL A 658 3.90 -15.80 -9.65
C VAL A 658 3.14 -16.70 -10.60
N TYR A 659 3.61 -17.93 -10.74
CA TYR A 659 3.01 -18.92 -11.65
C TYR A 659 2.96 -20.29 -10.99
N TYR A 660 1.74 -20.84 -10.95
CA TYR A 660 1.42 -22.14 -10.39
C TYR A 660 0.66 -22.96 -11.42
N ASN A 661 1.01 -24.23 -11.56
CA ASN A 661 0.31 -25.13 -12.47
C ASN A 661 0.42 -26.59 -12.00
N TYR A 662 -0.61 -27.38 -12.29
CA TYR A 662 -0.69 -28.83 -12.05
C TYR A 662 -0.44 -29.36 -10.63
N GLY A 663 -0.37 -28.50 -9.62
CA GLY A 663 0.01 -28.95 -8.27
C GLY A 663 1.23 -28.23 -7.70
N ASP A 664 2.07 -27.66 -8.57
CA ASP A 664 3.39 -27.14 -8.22
C ASP A 664 3.45 -25.60 -8.29
N SER A 665 4.10 -25.00 -7.28
CA SER A 665 4.50 -23.58 -7.29
C SER A 665 5.77 -23.42 -8.10
N ILE A 666 5.62 -23.17 -9.39
CA ILE A 666 6.73 -23.19 -10.36
C ILE A 666 7.61 -21.94 -10.21
N ILE A 667 6.99 -20.75 -10.27
CA ILE A 667 7.64 -19.45 -10.08
C ILE A 667 6.99 -18.79 -8.87
N ASP A 668 7.79 -18.47 -7.85
CA ASP A 668 7.31 -17.98 -6.56
C ASP A 668 8.06 -16.70 -6.16
N GLU A 669 7.42 -15.81 -5.41
CA GLU A 669 8.15 -14.74 -4.71
C GLU A 669 8.78 -15.36 -3.47
N LEU A 670 10.06 -15.11 -3.28
CA LEU A 670 10.78 -15.62 -2.14
C LEU A 670 10.75 -14.56 -1.03
N GLY A 671 10.39 -14.98 0.17
CA GLY A 671 10.40 -14.16 1.37
C GLY A 671 10.54 -15.10 2.54
N TYR A 672 11.17 -14.67 3.62
CA TYR A 672 11.17 -15.40 4.87
C TYR A 672 11.10 -14.38 5.99
N ASN A 673 10.48 -14.76 7.11
CA ASN A 673 10.57 -13.94 8.30
C ASN A 673 11.96 -14.13 8.91
N PHE A 674 12.62 -13.03 9.27
CA PHE A 674 13.92 -13.10 9.92
C PHE A 674 13.85 -12.58 11.32
N ASP A 675 14.05 -13.49 12.28
CA ASP A 675 14.76 -13.12 13.48
C ASP A 675 16.13 -12.57 13.06
N SER A 676 16.59 -11.53 13.74
CA SER A 676 17.71 -10.63 13.41
C SER A 676 19.02 -11.28 12.91
N ASN A 677 19.21 -12.58 13.08
CA ASN A 677 20.44 -13.31 12.82
C ASN A 677 20.75 -13.61 11.34
N ASN A 678 19.79 -13.50 10.41
CA ASN A 678 20.03 -13.74 8.97
C ASN A 678 19.78 -12.51 8.07
N TYR A 679 19.60 -11.32 8.65
CA TYR A 679 19.28 -10.08 7.92
C TYR A 679 20.28 -9.77 6.79
N THR A 680 21.58 -10.03 7.03
CA THR A 680 22.65 -9.82 6.04
C THR A 680 22.54 -10.72 4.82
N ILE A 681 22.12 -11.99 4.98
CA ILE A 681 21.89 -12.91 3.85
C ILE A 681 20.67 -12.46 3.03
N PHE A 682 19.69 -11.84 3.70
CA PHE A 682 18.41 -11.47 3.09
C PHE A 682 18.41 -10.15 2.35
N LYS A 683 19.09 -9.13 2.86
CA LYS A 683 19.11 -7.82 2.20
C LYS A 683 19.75 -7.92 0.79
N ASP A 684 20.73 -8.82 0.64
CA ASP A 684 21.54 -8.92 -0.57
C ASP A 684 20.96 -9.92 -1.60
N ALA A 685 20.10 -10.86 -1.20
CA ALA A 685 19.51 -11.84 -2.11
C ALA A 685 18.34 -11.25 -2.95
N ASP A 686 18.24 -11.72 -4.19
CA ASP A 686 17.31 -11.20 -5.21
C ASP A 686 16.07 -12.08 -5.29
N PHE A 687 15.11 -11.80 -4.40
CA PHE A 687 13.98 -12.68 -4.15
C PHE A 687 12.72 -12.38 -4.97
N HIS A 688 12.79 -11.39 -5.86
CA HIS A 688 11.69 -10.98 -6.73
C HIS A 688 11.90 -11.46 -8.16
N ASN A 689 10.81 -11.81 -8.84
CA ASN A 689 10.82 -12.26 -10.23
C ASN A 689 10.89 -11.05 -11.17
N GLY A 690 12.07 -10.42 -11.23
CA GLY A 690 12.30 -9.15 -11.90
C GLY A 690 13.65 -9.03 -12.60
N ILE A 691 13.93 -7.81 -13.07
CA ILE A 691 15.19 -7.43 -13.71
C ILE A 691 16.04 -6.66 -12.69
N SER A 692 17.35 -6.85 -12.72
CA SER A 692 18.32 -5.95 -12.08
C SER A 692 19.24 -5.34 -13.13
N ILE A 693 19.75 -4.13 -12.85
CA ILE A 693 20.57 -3.35 -13.78
C ILE A 693 21.87 -2.98 -13.06
N ASP A 694 23.00 -3.50 -13.53
CA ASP A 694 24.31 -3.41 -12.84
C ASP A 694 24.25 -3.83 -11.36
N GLY A 695 23.45 -4.86 -11.08
CA GLY A 695 23.21 -5.34 -9.71
C GLY A 695 22.29 -4.45 -8.87
N ASN A 696 21.87 -3.28 -9.38
CA ASN A 696 20.87 -2.46 -8.71
C ASN A 696 19.48 -3.09 -8.86
N LYS A 697 18.76 -3.12 -7.74
CA LYS A 697 17.39 -3.62 -7.63
C LYS A 697 16.40 -2.46 -7.68
N ILE A 698 15.12 -2.81 -7.80
CA ILE A 698 14.02 -1.87 -7.62
C ILE A 698 14.09 -1.32 -6.18
N GLU A 699 13.97 0.00 -6.01
CA GLU A 699 13.87 0.80 -4.81
C GLU A 699 12.41 1.07 -4.46
N GLU A 700 12.17 1.18 -3.15
CA GLU A 700 10.90 1.65 -2.62
C GLU A 700 10.95 3.17 -2.46
N ASN A 701 10.18 3.89 -3.28
CA ASN A 701 9.98 5.32 -3.07
C ASN A 701 8.53 5.73 -3.42
N MET A 702 8.05 6.81 -2.79
CA MET A 702 6.68 7.35 -2.95
C MET A 702 6.39 7.91 -4.37
N GLY A 703 7.43 8.08 -5.20
CA GLY A 703 7.32 8.55 -6.59
C GLY A 703 7.20 7.44 -7.62
N SER A 704 7.62 6.23 -7.27
CA SER A 704 7.68 5.04 -8.12
C SER A 704 6.38 4.26 -8.09
N TYR A 705 5.78 4.04 -9.27
CA TYR A 705 4.59 3.21 -9.40
C TYR A 705 4.52 2.51 -10.75
N SER A 706 3.83 1.38 -10.78
CA SER A 706 3.52 0.65 -12.00
C SER A 706 2.02 0.40 -12.06
N TYR A 707 1.52 0.11 -13.25
CA TYR A 707 0.11 -0.14 -13.47
C TYR A 707 -0.10 -1.24 -14.49
N ILE A 708 -1.25 -1.88 -14.41
CA ILE A 708 -1.74 -2.80 -15.42
C ILE A 708 -2.41 -1.91 -16.49
N GLU A 709 -1.78 -1.83 -17.66
CA GLU A 709 -2.26 -1.05 -18.81
C GLU A 709 -3.46 -1.74 -19.47
N ASN A 710 -3.43 -3.08 -19.59
CA ASN A 710 -4.51 -3.86 -20.18
C ASN A 710 -4.55 -5.31 -19.64
N ILE A 711 -5.74 -5.92 -19.63
CA ILE A 711 -5.95 -7.36 -19.45
C ILE A 711 -6.99 -7.89 -20.44
N THR A 712 -6.82 -9.11 -20.91
CA THR A 712 -7.81 -9.78 -21.76
C THR A 712 -7.84 -11.26 -21.44
N ASN A 713 -9.03 -11.84 -21.28
CA ASN A 713 -9.21 -13.28 -21.12
C ASN A 713 -10.15 -13.80 -22.20
N TYR A 714 -9.69 -14.74 -23.01
CA TYR A 714 -10.55 -15.50 -23.92
C TYR A 714 -10.21 -16.99 -23.85
N TYR A 715 -10.99 -17.83 -24.54
CA TYR A 715 -10.95 -19.28 -24.33
C TYR A 715 -9.58 -19.95 -24.59
N LYS A 716 -8.64 -19.31 -25.31
CA LYS A 716 -7.30 -19.87 -25.58
C LYS A 716 -6.16 -19.17 -24.86
N MET A 717 -6.35 -17.94 -24.40
CA MET A 717 -5.27 -17.17 -23.79
C MET A 717 -5.78 -16.18 -22.74
N PHE A 718 -4.96 -15.99 -21.71
CA PHE A 718 -5.02 -14.84 -20.83
C PHE A 718 -3.85 -13.90 -21.12
N TYR A 719 -4.13 -12.61 -21.26
CA TYR A 719 -3.19 -11.55 -21.54
C TYR A 719 -3.20 -10.52 -20.42
N ALA A 720 -2.00 -10.07 -20.01
CA ALA A 720 -1.83 -8.95 -19.09
C ALA A 720 -0.65 -8.09 -19.52
N HIS A 721 -0.81 -6.77 -19.44
CA HIS A 721 0.19 -5.78 -19.79
C HIS A 721 0.47 -4.89 -18.59
N ALA A 722 1.70 -4.95 -18.08
CA ALA A 722 2.16 -4.14 -16.96
C ALA A 722 3.19 -3.11 -17.46
N LYS A 723 3.15 -1.91 -16.87
CA LYS A 723 4.04 -0.81 -17.23
C LYS A 723 4.44 0.00 -16.00
N ALA A 724 5.72 0.38 -15.92
CA ALA A 724 6.24 1.22 -14.86
C ALA A 724 6.35 2.70 -15.30
N ASN A 725 6.12 3.61 -14.34
CA ASN A 725 6.12 5.05 -14.58
C ASN A 725 7.53 5.63 -14.77
N GLN A 726 7.63 6.79 -15.44
CA GLN A 726 8.91 7.41 -15.80
C GLN A 726 9.75 7.97 -14.62
N ARG A 727 9.18 8.05 -13.42
CA ARG A 727 9.88 8.45 -12.19
C ARG A 727 10.34 7.17 -11.51
N TYR A 728 11.47 6.64 -11.97
CA TYR A 728 11.72 5.22 -11.86
C TYR A 728 12.20 4.71 -10.51
N THR A 729 11.96 3.42 -10.40
CA THR A 729 12.20 2.46 -9.33
C THR A 729 13.66 2.06 -9.15
N TYR A 730 14.64 2.52 -9.91
CA TYR A 730 16.04 2.14 -9.67
C TYR A 730 16.82 3.40 -9.28
N PRO A 731 18.01 3.28 -8.67
CA PRO A 731 18.97 4.39 -8.61
C PRO A 731 19.42 4.84 -10.03
N ILE A 732 19.00 4.13 -11.08
CA ILE A 732 19.22 4.41 -12.50
C ILE A 732 17.91 4.91 -13.12
N ASN A 733 17.97 5.99 -13.91
CA ASN A 733 16.80 6.50 -14.62
C ASN A 733 16.43 5.57 -15.78
N LEU A 734 15.19 5.08 -15.84
CA LEU A 734 14.69 4.34 -17.01
C LEU A 734 13.97 5.27 -17.99
N LYS A 735 14.03 4.92 -19.27
CA LYS A 735 13.22 5.49 -20.36
C LYS A 735 11.94 4.69 -20.58
N ASN A 736 12.01 3.37 -20.45
CA ASN A 736 10.88 2.47 -20.57
C ASN A 736 11.05 1.24 -19.68
N TYR A 737 9.94 0.72 -19.18
CA TYR A 737 9.85 -0.63 -18.62
C TYR A 737 8.42 -1.16 -18.78
N ASP A 738 8.26 -2.02 -19.78
CA ASP A 738 7.03 -2.72 -20.17
C ASP A 738 7.24 -4.24 -20.01
N ARG A 739 6.23 -4.91 -19.44
CA ARG A 739 6.19 -6.37 -19.32
C ARG A 739 4.81 -6.89 -19.75
N ARG A 740 4.80 -7.79 -20.73
CA ARG A 740 3.58 -8.41 -21.26
C ARG A 740 3.58 -9.90 -21.01
N PHE A 741 2.45 -10.42 -20.57
CA PHE A 741 2.23 -11.82 -20.24
C PHE A 741 1.19 -12.40 -21.21
N TYR A 742 1.52 -13.51 -21.85
CA TYR A 742 0.65 -14.27 -22.73
C TYR A 742 0.58 -15.70 -22.20
N TYR A 743 -0.45 -15.99 -21.41
CA TYR A 743 -0.69 -17.34 -20.91
C TYR A 743 -1.55 -18.12 -21.89
N LEU A 744 -0.90 -18.91 -22.74
CA LEU A 744 -1.51 -19.81 -23.71
C LEU A 744 -1.99 -21.07 -22.98
N LYS A 745 -3.31 -21.21 -22.90
CA LYS A 745 -3.95 -22.22 -22.08
C LYS A 745 -3.72 -23.62 -22.66
N PRO A 746 -3.46 -24.64 -21.83
CA PRO A 746 -3.45 -24.61 -20.36
C PRO A 746 -2.04 -24.57 -19.72
N ASN A 747 -0.94 -24.37 -20.46
CA ASN A 747 0.39 -24.70 -19.90
C ASN A 747 1.62 -23.97 -20.48
N ILE A 748 1.45 -22.98 -21.35
CA ILE A 748 2.57 -22.19 -21.89
C ILE A 748 2.39 -20.73 -21.50
N LEU A 749 3.31 -20.17 -20.72
CA LEU A 749 3.39 -18.75 -20.40
C LEU A 749 4.51 -18.12 -21.21
N VAL A 750 4.18 -17.14 -22.05
CA VAL A 750 5.16 -16.31 -22.76
C VAL A 750 5.21 -14.94 -22.11
N ILE A 751 6.42 -14.42 -21.85
CA ILE A 751 6.65 -13.10 -21.28
C ILE A 751 7.50 -12.31 -22.27
N LYS A 752 7.08 -11.09 -22.57
CA LYS A 752 7.86 -10.13 -23.36
C LYS A 752 8.22 -8.95 -22.49
N GLU A 753 9.51 -8.63 -22.43
CA GLU A 753 10.01 -7.45 -21.74
C GLU A 753 10.56 -6.43 -22.73
N ASP A 754 10.39 -5.15 -22.39
CA ASP A 754 11.05 -4.02 -23.02
C ASP A 754 11.51 -3.08 -21.90
N ILE A 755 12.79 -3.12 -21.59
CA ILE A 755 13.43 -2.23 -20.63
C ILE A 755 14.56 -1.44 -21.29
N GLU A 756 14.54 -0.14 -21.07
CA GLU A 756 15.54 0.80 -21.58
C GLU A 756 15.95 1.75 -20.46
N ALA A 757 17.21 1.69 -20.05
CA ALA A 757 17.80 2.65 -19.13
C ALA A 757 18.31 3.89 -19.91
N LEU A 758 18.16 5.07 -19.32
CA LEU A 758 18.81 6.27 -19.83
C LEU A 758 20.32 6.18 -19.53
N PRO A 759 21.21 6.37 -20.52
CA PRO A 759 22.64 6.36 -20.28
C PRO A 759 23.05 7.41 -19.24
N ASP A 760 23.88 7.01 -18.29
CA ASP A 760 24.46 7.92 -17.28
C ASP A 760 25.78 8.47 -17.82
N ILE A 761 25.71 9.68 -18.39
CA ILE A 761 26.88 10.36 -18.97
C ILE A 761 27.92 10.80 -17.95
N THR A 762 27.63 10.68 -16.64
CA THR A 762 28.56 11.05 -15.56
C THR A 762 29.50 9.91 -15.16
N ARG A 763 29.28 8.69 -15.67
CA ARG A 763 30.08 7.49 -15.40
C ARG A 763 30.66 6.95 -16.71
N GLU A 764 31.97 6.75 -16.72
CA GLU A 764 32.78 6.42 -17.91
C GLU A 764 32.23 5.26 -18.75
N TYR A 765 31.64 4.24 -18.11
CA TYR A 765 31.15 3.03 -18.78
C TYR A 765 29.64 3.04 -19.05
N HIS A 766 28.83 3.81 -18.31
CA HIS A 766 27.37 3.79 -18.44
C HIS A 766 26.83 4.63 -19.61
N VAL A 767 27.68 5.43 -20.27
CA VAL A 767 27.38 6.09 -21.54
C VAL A 767 27.01 5.08 -22.63
N TYR A 768 27.61 3.89 -22.57
CA TYR A 768 27.45 2.85 -23.57
C TYR A 768 26.30 1.89 -23.26
N GLY A 769 25.82 1.86 -22.02
CA GLY A 769 24.70 1.04 -21.57
C GLY A 769 24.99 0.39 -20.22
N TYR A 770 24.22 -0.64 -19.88
CA TYR A 770 24.24 -1.33 -18.59
C TYR A 770 24.27 -2.86 -18.79
N LYS A 771 24.58 -3.61 -17.74
CA LYS A 771 24.36 -5.06 -17.66
C LYS A 771 22.97 -5.33 -17.10
N TYR A 772 22.10 -5.94 -17.90
CA TYR A 772 20.78 -6.38 -17.45
C TYR A 772 20.84 -7.82 -16.99
N LYS A 773 20.19 -8.14 -15.87
CA LYS A 773 20.04 -9.50 -15.36
C LYS A 773 18.58 -9.79 -15.06
N TRP A 774 18.02 -10.78 -15.74
CA TRP A 774 16.68 -11.31 -15.50
C TRP A 774 16.75 -12.47 -14.51
N ASN A 775 15.87 -12.47 -13.51
CA ASN A 775 15.85 -13.52 -12.49
C ASN A 775 14.44 -14.12 -12.32
N VAL A 776 14.39 -15.44 -12.15
CA VAL A 776 13.20 -16.14 -11.68
C VAL A 776 13.56 -17.05 -10.52
N ASN A 777 12.68 -17.06 -9.54
CA ASN A 777 12.86 -17.74 -8.28
C ASN A 777 11.89 -18.93 -8.13
N SER A 778 12.39 -20.01 -7.54
CA SER A 778 11.61 -21.19 -7.22
C SER A 778 12.04 -21.85 -5.91
N LYS A 779 11.09 -22.52 -5.26
CA LYS A 779 11.35 -23.45 -4.15
C LYS A 779 11.65 -24.86 -4.65
N LEU A 780 11.36 -25.12 -5.93
CA LEU A 780 11.62 -26.39 -6.58
C LEU A 780 13.06 -26.38 -7.14
N PRO A 781 13.73 -27.54 -7.18
CA PRO A 781 15.06 -27.65 -7.78
C PRO A 781 15.09 -27.10 -9.21
N ILE A 782 16.07 -26.23 -9.48
CA ILE A 782 16.36 -25.71 -10.81
C ILE A 782 17.69 -26.27 -11.28
N THR A 783 17.73 -26.73 -12.53
CA THR A 783 18.97 -27.06 -13.24
C THR A 783 19.02 -26.31 -14.58
N PHE A 784 20.21 -26.22 -15.19
CA PHE A 784 20.38 -25.64 -16.51
C PHE A 784 20.89 -26.71 -17.49
N ASP A 785 20.23 -26.81 -18.63
CA ASP A 785 20.57 -27.71 -19.72
C ASP A 785 21.35 -26.91 -20.79
N ASN A 786 22.66 -27.15 -20.86
CA ASN A 786 23.58 -26.46 -21.76
C ASN A 786 23.35 -26.81 -23.24
N GLU A 787 22.78 -27.97 -23.56
CA GLU A 787 22.59 -28.38 -24.96
C GLU A 787 21.44 -27.62 -25.62
N SER A 788 20.41 -27.31 -24.83
CA SER A 788 19.21 -26.62 -25.29
C SER A 788 19.02 -25.22 -24.70
N ASN A 789 20.01 -24.71 -23.95
CA ASN A 789 20.04 -23.40 -23.30
C ASN A 789 18.74 -23.07 -22.58
N ARG A 790 18.31 -23.98 -21.69
CA ARG A 790 17.05 -23.85 -20.94
C ARG A 790 17.24 -24.18 -19.47
N PHE A 791 16.49 -23.50 -18.61
CA PHE A 791 16.33 -23.94 -17.22
C PHE A 791 15.27 -25.03 -17.12
N ILE A 792 15.48 -25.98 -16.22
CA ILE A 792 14.56 -27.06 -15.93
C ILE A 792 14.19 -26.97 -14.45
N ILE A 793 12.90 -26.88 -14.15
CA ILE A 793 12.35 -26.93 -12.80
C ILE A 793 11.68 -28.29 -12.62
N ASP A 794 12.17 -29.06 -11.65
CA ASP A 794 11.67 -30.40 -11.35
C ASP A 794 10.73 -30.39 -10.14
N GLY A 795 9.42 -30.41 -10.39
CA GLY A 795 8.37 -30.37 -9.37
C GLY A 795 7.89 -31.76 -8.92
N ALA A 796 6.99 -31.82 -7.95
CA ALA A 796 6.42 -33.10 -7.51
C ALA A 796 5.37 -33.63 -8.52
N TYR A 797 4.71 -32.71 -9.22
CA TYR A 797 3.60 -32.98 -10.12
C TYR A 797 3.87 -32.53 -11.55
N SER A 798 4.96 -31.84 -11.81
CA SER A 798 5.26 -31.26 -13.11
C SER A 798 6.76 -31.15 -13.42
N TYR A 799 7.08 -31.04 -14.71
CA TYR A 799 8.37 -30.54 -15.21
C TYR A 799 8.12 -29.20 -15.92
N THR A 800 8.90 -28.18 -15.59
CA THR A 800 8.82 -26.89 -16.30
C THR A 800 10.13 -26.55 -16.98
N TYR A 801 10.04 -26.08 -18.22
CA TYR A 801 11.16 -25.61 -19.02
C TYR A 801 11.06 -24.09 -19.20
N ILE A 802 12.16 -23.37 -18.95
CA ILE A 802 12.24 -21.92 -19.16
C ILE A 802 13.31 -21.64 -20.20
N GLN A 803 12.89 -21.13 -21.35
CA GLN A 803 13.77 -20.71 -22.44
C GLN A 803 13.73 -19.18 -22.57
N ILE A 804 14.90 -18.55 -22.72
CA ILE A 804 15.02 -17.09 -22.85
C ILE A 804 15.67 -16.79 -24.19
N LEU A 805 14.98 -16.03 -25.03
CA LEU A 805 15.39 -15.62 -26.37
C LEU A 805 15.71 -14.12 -26.36
N SER A 806 16.88 -13.76 -26.86
CA SER A 806 17.37 -12.38 -26.89
C SER A 806 18.29 -12.19 -28.09
N SER A 807 18.29 -10.99 -28.67
CA SER A 807 19.28 -10.59 -29.68
C SER A 807 20.66 -10.34 -29.08
N ASN A 808 20.71 -10.00 -27.78
CA ASN A 808 21.94 -9.94 -27.02
C ASN A 808 22.32 -11.34 -26.54
N GLU A 809 23.62 -11.64 -26.56
CA GLU A 809 24.17 -12.86 -25.97
C GLU A 809 23.93 -12.89 -24.45
N LEU A 810 23.58 -14.08 -23.93
CA LEU A 810 23.18 -14.28 -22.54
C LEU A 810 24.13 -15.23 -21.80
N GLU A 811 24.48 -14.86 -20.59
CA GLU A 811 25.14 -15.70 -19.59
C GLU A 811 24.09 -16.28 -18.65
N TYR A 812 24.06 -17.61 -18.52
CA TYR A 812 23.10 -18.31 -17.67
C TYR A 812 23.76 -18.79 -16.38
N ASN A 813 23.03 -18.67 -15.27
CA ASN A 813 23.48 -19.15 -13.97
C ASN A 813 22.30 -19.70 -13.15
N VAL A 814 22.58 -20.67 -12.28
CA VAL A 814 21.63 -21.15 -11.27
C VAL A 814 22.27 -20.93 -9.90
N VAL A 815 21.64 -20.09 -9.09
CA VAL A 815 22.06 -19.84 -7.71
C VAL A 815 21.19 -20.64 -6.77
N GLN A 816 21.82 -21.36 -5.83
CA GLN A 816 21.12 -21.99 -4.72
C GLN A 816 21.43 -21.22 -3.44
N THR A 817 20.40 -20.71 -2.78
CA THR A 817 20.50 -20.05 -1.48
C THR A 817 19.93 -20.96 -0.40
N ASN A 818 20.73 -21.26 0.63
CA ASN A 818 20.31 -22.09 1.76
C ASN A 818 19.89 -21.18 2.93
N ILE A 819 18.68 -21.36 3.44
CA ILE A 819 18.12 -20.57 4.55
C ILE A 819 17.57 -21.54 5.59
N GLY A 820 18.34 -21.74 6.67
CA GLY A 820 18.08 -22.81 7.63
C GLY A 820 18.08 -24.17 6.93
N GLN A 821 16.94 -24.89 7.00
CA GLN A 821 16.74 -26.18 6.32
C GLN A 821 16.17 -26.06 4.90
N ASN A 822 15.77 -24.85 4.48
CA ASN A 822 15.14 -24.63 3.18
C ASN A 822 16.17 -24.27 2.11
N LYS A 823 15.97 -24.79 0.90
CA LYS A 823 16.77 -24.48 -0.29
C LYS A 823 15.92 -23.67 -1.25
N LEU A 824 16.45 -22.53 -1.67
CA LEU A 824 15.84 -21.67 -2.69
C LEU A 824 16.72 -21.65 -3.93
N TYR A 825 16.09 -21.63 -5.09
CA TYR A 825 16.76 -21.67 -6.38
C TYR A 825 16.39 -20.42 -7.19
N THR A 826 17.40 -19.79 -7.77
CA THR A 826 17.24 -18.64 -8.66
C THR A 826 17.88 -18.96 -10.01
N ALA A 827 17.08 -18.93 -11.07
CA ALA A 827 17.55 -18.94 -12.45
C ALA A 827 17.90 -17.51 -12.86
N GLN A 828 19.09 -17.29 -13.42
CA GLN A 828 19.57 -15.97 -13.83
C GLN A 828 20.03 -16.00 -15.27
N ALA A 829 19.58 -15.02 -16.07
CA ALA A 829 20.13 -14.75 -17.39
C ALA A 829 20.59 -13.30 -17.47
N ALA A 830 21.87 -13.09 -17.78
CA ALA A 830 22.46 -11.75 -17.82
C ALA A 830 22.99 -11.43 -19.22
N THR A 831 22.84 -10.18 -19.64
CA THR A 831 23.54 -9.67 -20.82
C THR A 831 25.01 -9.44 -20.50
N ARG A 832 25.81 -9.16 -21.54
CA ARG A 832 27.09 -8.47 -21.35
C ARG A 832 26.87 -7.02 -20.91
N GLU A 833 27.95 -6.35 -20.51
CA GLU A 833 27.94 -4.91 -20.21
C GLU A 833 27.63 -4.07 -21.46
N ASN A 834 27.33 -2.79 -21.28
CA ASN A 834 27.10 -1.81 -22.35
C ASN A 834 25.87 -2.10 -23.25
N VAL A 835 24.83 -2.71 -22.70
CA VAL A 835 23.55 -2.87 -23.40
C VAL A 835 22.66 -1.67 -23.07
N LYS A 836 22.16 -0.97 -24.08
CA LYS A 836 21.26 0.20 -23.85
C LYS A 836 19.82 -0.22 -23.58
N LYS A 837 19.38 -1.27 -24.28
CA LYS A 837 18.01 -1.77 -24.26
C LYS A 837 18.01 -3.29 -24.19
N PHE A 838 17.20 -3.85 -23.30
CA PHE A 838 17.05 -5.30 -23.17
C PHE A 838 15.61 -5.71 -23.44
N GLU A 839 15.44 -6.63 -24.40
CA GLU A 839 14.14 -6.94 -25.01
C GLU A 839 13.84 -8.45 -25.13
N PRO A 840 14.04 -9.25 -24.07
CA PRO A 840 13.92 -10.70 -24.16
C PRO A 840 12.48 -11.18 -24.37
N TRP A 841 12.36 -12.35 -25.00
CA TRP A 841 11.19 -13.22 -24.92
C TRP A 841 11.49 -14.40 -24.01
N ILE A 842 10.63 -14.65 -23.02
CA ILE A 842 10.75 -15.77 -22.10
C ILE A 842 9.58 -16.73 -22.37
N ILE A 843 9.88 -18.01 -22.56
CA ILE A 843 8.87 -19.06 -22.75
C ILE A 843 8.98 -20.03 -21.56
N VAL A 844 7.91 -20.12 -20.78
CA VAL A 844 7.77 -21.02 -19.64
C VAL A 844 6.74 -22.09 -20.02
N SER A 845 7.19 -23.33 -20.18
CA SER A 845 6.35 -24.45 -20.64
C SER A 845 6.31 -25.56 -19.60
N THR A 846 5.10 -25.94 -19.16
CA THR A 846 4.92 -26.90 -18.06
C THR A 846 4.27 -28.20 -18.53
N MET A 847 4.84 -29.35 -18.13
CA MET A 847 4.25 -30.68 -18.31
C MET A 847 3.78 -31.27 -16.98
N PRO A 848 2.57 -31.83 -16.91
CA PRO A 848 2.18 -32.64 -15.77
C PRO A 848 2.88 -34.02 -15.80
N LYS A 849 3.24 -34.53 -14.63
CA LYS A 849 3.73 -35.89 -14.39
C LYS A 849 2.57 -36.89 -14.32
N ASN A 850 2.87 -38.18 -14.35
CA ASN A 850 1.87 -39.26 -14.38
C ASN A 850 0.94 -39.31 -13.16
N ASN A 851 1.36 -38.75 -12.02
CA ASN A 851 0.59 -38.65 -10.79
C ASN A 851 -0.49 -37.54 -10.81
N VAL A 852 -0.55 -36.71 -11.86
CA VAL A 852 -1.62 -35.73 -12.06
C VAL A 852 -2.89 -36.41 -12.62
N PRO A 853 -4.11 -36.05 -12.17
CA PRO A 853 -5.36 -36.60 -12.71
C PRO A 853 -5.46 -36.55 -14.23
N ILE A 854 -5.96 -37.63 -14.84
CA ILE A 854 -6.01 -37.77 -16.30
C ILE A 854 -6.80 -36.68 -17.01
N ALA A 855 -7.84 -36.13 -16.36
CA ALA A 855 -8.64 -35.04 -16.91
C ALA A 855 -7.80 -33.77 -17.17
N MET A 856 -6.79 -33.51 -16.34
CA MET A 856 -5.86 -32.39 -16.52
C MET A 856 -4.66 -32.71 -17.40
N ARG A 857 -4.41 -34.00 -17.65
CA ARG A 857 -3.40 -34.45 -18.60
C ARG A 857 -3.91 -34.52 -20.05
N ARG A 858 -5.22 -34.37 -20.26
CA ARG A 858 -5.84 -34.28 -21.59
C ARG A 858 -5.72 -32.84 -22.08
N ASN A 859 -5.55 -32.65 -23.38
CA ASN A 859 -5.44 -31.34 -24.05
C ASN A 859 -4.20 -30.49 -23.67
N ILE A 860 -3.13 -31.10 -23.16
CA ILE A 860 -1.86 -30.39 -22.90
C ILE A 860 -1.24 -29.96 -24.24
N LEU A 861 -0.73 -28.74 -24.32
CA LEU A 861 0.14 -28.32 -25.43
C LEU A 861 1.50 -28.99 -25.25
N ASN A 862 1.95 -29.77 -26.24
CA ASN A 862 3.25 -30.42 -26.18
C ASN A 862 4.34 -29.35 -26.01
N PRO A 863 5.15 -29.40 -24.93
CA PRO A 863 6.08 -28.32 -24.61
C PRO A 863 7.46 -28.50 -25.21
N ASN A 864 7.66 -29.48 -26.09
CA ASN A 864 8.76 -29.45 -27.05
C ASN A 864 8.52 -28.27 -28.01
N THR A 865 9.02 -27.12 -27.60
CA THR A 865 8.94 -25.85 -28.32
C THR A 865 10.10 -25.78 -29.30
N ALA A 866 9.78 -25.69 -30.59
CA ALA A 866 10.75 -25.42 -31.64
C ALA A 866 10.60 -23.96 -32.06
N ILE A 867 11.62 -23.16 -31.78
CA ILE A 867 11.63 -21.74 -32.17
C ILE A 867 11.85 -21.66 -33.68
N VAL A 868 10.89 -21.08 -34.39
CA VAL A 868 10.97 -20.87 -35.84
C VAL A 868 11.72 -19.58 -36.12
N ASN A 869 11.28 -18.47 -35.49
CA ASN A 869 11.98 -17.19 -35.52
C ASN A 869 11.56 -16.31 -34.33
N PHE A 870 12.38 -15.32 -34.01
CA PHE A 870 12.04 -14.26 -33.08
C PHE A 870 12.79 -12.97 -33.42
N ASP A 871 12.21 -11.82 -33.07
CA ASP A 871 12.83 -10.51 -33.08
C ASP A 871 12.27 -9.66 -31.91
N SER A 872 12.53 -8.35 -31.86
CA SER A 872 12.02 -7.49 -30.77
C SER A 872 10.49 -7.35 -30.75
N THR A 873 9.81 -7.64 -31.84
CA THR A 873 8.35 -7.47 -32.06
C THR A 873 7.61 -8.76 -32.40
N ASN A 874 8.30 -9.82 -32.83
CA ASN A 874 7.72 -11.08 -33.29
C ASN A 874 8.30 -12.27 -32.56
N LEU A 875 7.45 -13.26 -32.30
CA LEU A 875 7.83 -14.60 -31.85
C LEU A 875 6.99 -15.63 -32.62
N ASN A 876 7.66 -16.55 -33.32
CA ASN A 876 7.04 -17.73 -33.92
C ASN A 876 7.68 -19.01 -33.36
N PHE A 877 6.84 -19.93 -32.90
CA PHE A 877 7.28 -21.23 -32.41
C PHE A 877 6.23 -22.31 -32.64
N ILE A 878 6.70 -23.55 -32.69
CA ILE A 878 5.85 -24.74 -32.80
C ILE A 878 5.87 -25.45 -31.45
N ALA A 879 4.70 -25.80 -30.92
CA ALA A 879 4.56 -26.62 -29.72
C ALA A 879 3.65 -27.84 -30.04
N GLY A 880 4.27 -29.01 -30.21
CA GLY A 880 3.59 -30.19 -30.76
C GLY A 880 3.21 -30.02 -32.23
N ASN A 881 1.91 -30.07 -32.52
CA ASN A 881 1.38 -29.93 -33.89
C ASN A 881 0.77 -28.54 -34.14
N LYS A 882 1.00 -27.58 -33.24
CA LYS A 882 0.42 -26.23 -33.32
C LYS A 882 1.50 -25.20 -33.54
N GLU A 883 1.27 -24.30 -34.49
CA GLU A 883 2.11 -23.12 -34.73
C GLU A 883 1.50 -21.90 -34.02
N TYR A 884 2.36 -21.18 -33.29
CA TYR A 884 2.01 -19.99 -32.54
C TYR A 884 2.80 -18.81 -33.08
N ARG A 885 2.08 -17.76 -33.48
CA ARG A 885 2.68 -16.49 -33.86
C ARG A 885 2.14 -15.39 -32.97
N ILE A 886 3.04 -14.66 -32.32
CA ILE A 886 2.74 -13.42 -31.62
C ILE A 886 3.47 -12.31 -32.37
N SER A 887 2.71 -11.35 -32.90
CA SER A 887 3.26 -10.18 -33.59
C SER A 887 2.72 -8.90 -32.94
N ILE A 888 3.65 -8.03 -32.53
CA ILE A 888 3.36 -6.71 -31.98
C ILE A 888 3.44 -5.71 -33.14
N ASP A 889 2.29 -5.35 -33.70
CA ASP A 889 2.23 -4.43 -34.84
C ASP A 889 2.09 -2.98 -34.37
N ASN A 890 3.13 -2.17 -34.64
CA ASN A 890 3.15 -0.73 -34.35
C ASN A 890 2.56 0.13 -35.49
N SER A 891 2.08 -0.49 -36.58
CA SER A 891 1.73 0.19 -37.83
C SER A 891 0.27 0.66 -37.95
N TYR A 892 -0.61 0.37 -36.98
CA TYR A 892 -1.97 0.94 -36.94
C TYR A 892 -1.94 2.41 -36.49
N ILE A 893 -1.52 3.28 -37.40
CA ILE A 893 -1.72 4.72 -37.32
C ILE A 893 -3.02 5.01 -38.06
N ASN A 894 -4.12 5.22 -37.32
CA ASN A 894 -5.24 5.93 -37.91
C ASN A 894 -5.94 6.80 -36.87
N THR A 895 -5.40 8.00 -36.68
CA THR A 895 -6.09 9.28 -36.49
C THR A 895 -5.03 10.35 -36.20
N SER A 896 -5.29 11.60 -36.55
CA SER A 896 -4.39 12.75 -36.47
C SER A 896 -4.00 13.20 -35.06
N ASP A 897 -4.18 12.35 -34.04
CA ASP A 897 -3.80 12.59 -32.65
C ASP A 897 -2.69 11.62 -32.24
N ASN A 898 -1.50 12.17 -31.96
CA ASN A 898 -0.28 11.45 -31.62
C ASN A 898 -0.29 10.82 -30.21
N THR A 899 -1.46 10.63 -29.60
CA THR A 899 -1.61 10.14 -28.22
C THR A 899 -2.07 8.70 -28.10
N ASN A 900 -2.58 8.07 -29.17
CA ASN A 900 -3.08 6.68 -29.14
C ASN A 900 -2.36 5.81 -30.18
N LYS A 901 -1.21 5.22 -29.82
CA LYS A 901 -0.70 4.05 -30.54
C LYS A 901 -1.44 2.81 -30.02
N ILE A 902 -2.34 2.26 -30.83
CA ILE A 902 -3.01 0.99 -30.54
C ILE A 902 -2.02 -0.13 -30.86
N ASN A 903 -1.45 -0.77 -29.83
CA ASN A 903 -0.61 -1.97 -30.02
C ASN A 903 -1.53 -3.14 -30.34
N ASN A 904 -1.80 -3.40 -31.63
CA ASN A 904 -2.53 -4.60 -32.02
C ASN A 904 -1.60 -5.81 -31.90
N ILE A 905 -1.97 -6.76 -31.04
CA ILE A 905 -1.30 -8.05 -30.97
C ILE A 905 -2.08 -9.00 -31.86
N LEU A 906 -1.46 -9.46 -32.94
CA LEU A 906 -1.98 -10.57 -33.72
C LEU A 906 -1.47 -11.87 -33.11
N TYR A 907 -2.40 -12.64 -32.53
CA TYR A 907 -2.17 -14.02 -32.14
C TYR A 907 -2.79 -14.93 -33.19
N THR A 908 -1.98 -15.83 -33.78
CA THR A 908 -2.52 -16.89 -34.64
C THR A 908 -2.15 -18.27 -34.10
N GLU A 909 -3.16 -19.15 -34.02
CA GLU A 909 -2.98 -20.59 -33.78
C GLU A 909 -3.49 -21.35 -35.01
N ASN A 910 -2.56 -21.97 -35.76
CA ASN A 910 -2.80 -22.65 -37.04
C ASN A 910 -3.46 -21.78 -38.13
N ARG A 911 -4.74 -21.42 -37.98
CA ARG A 911 -5.54 -20.60 -38.93
C ARG A 911 -6.53 -19.63 -38.27
N GLU A 912 -6.70 -19.68 -36.95
CA GLU A 912 -7.55 -18.74 -36.22
C GLU A 912 -6.71 -17.56 -35.78
N SER A 913 -7.12 -16.35 -36.18
CA SER A 913 -6.47 -15.09 -35.83
C SER A 913 -7.30 -14.36 -34.79
N VAL A 914 -6.67 -13.98 -33.69
CA VAL A 914 -7.25 -13.09 -32.67
C VAL A 914 -6.42 -11.82 -32.66
N ILE A 915 -7.09 -10.68 -32.87
CA ILE A 915 -6.48 -9.35 -32.71
C ILE A 915 -6.84 -8.89 -31.31
N ILE A 916 -5.83 -8.54 -30.53
CA ILE A 916 -5.99 -7.92 -29.21
C ILE A 916 -5.64 -6.46 -29.39
N SER A 917 -6.65 -5.59 -29.35
CA SER A 917 -6.49 -4.14 -29.34
C SER A 917 -6.35 -3.62 -27.90
N SER A 918 -5.73 -2.47 -27.73
CA SER A 918 -5.51 -1.81 -26.44
C SER A 918 -6.72 -1.05 -25.88
N ASP A 919 -7.92 -1.23 -26.45
CA ASP A 919 -9.14 -0.50 -26.10
C ASP A 919 -10.18 -1.37 -25.36
#